data_AF-A0A0H5R3L6-F1
#
_entry.id   AF-A0A0H5R3L6-F1
#
_cell.length_a   1.000
_cell.length_b   1.000
_cell.length_c   1.000
_cell.angle_alpha   90.00
_cell.angle_beta   90.00
_cell.angle_gamma   90.00
#
_symmetry.space_group_name_H-M   'P 1'
#
loop_
_entity.id
_entity.type
_entity.pdbx_description
1 polymer ?
#
loop_
_entity_poly.entity_id
_entity_poly.type
_entity_poly.pdbx_seq_one_letter_code
_entity_poly.pdbx_strand_id
1 'polypeptide(L)'
;AISVSASITARSSVLVSNNATSTLDGGGGALSLRGANSINISNITFYHNVAQLRGGAIEVQGDQLEFSLNGLTISECSAASGGGIWWNFLPVPISDIGLILVNNSAKHGPDYASLPTALAWSTYLPQNYSPDSDKTFAFPITLTLLDYYSQTVSVDNSTSISISSEPGVSLIGTGSTVLSEGVALFSPGPGAFGVALQPNSTAGFSASSFIPSVGLIQAERYEVFLRACAPGEFISDNTRCKRCDAGKFSWMASSPSCTSCPSGWYQALPGMVSCDICPPGSFSQPGSTSCTPCQPGSYNPFAGMSSCPPCWANTVNDPSIRGEITCACKPGFIRDTNPLAIVNSSIADEQPYLCLRCPEGGSCNIYSGVTFENVVPVSDYQSEASGLNRSFIRCKMDGLCGAGLARGHCSLTADGEDVYEGNLCSSCRGGYGRVGQYECSKCPGMAQNMLLLSIALLCIIVFIAFTVVSTMKASSQPKAVHSIIIKIVMSSIQLNALALSFRFQWPDSVQKTMAVQSKAADVGQSILSVDCFLGSIDVSPFYIQSALFMGLPIFMAIAPLLAIVPYQIYIRISTGVRLSLDHIKDQYITSVIVSLFVIHPNIVQQTLKIFNCMSLSSQSGYSYLLADLSQQCWSSEHSKWVMATGLPMLILYVIGIPFSAYIILRKNQGQLDQIKMKMRYSFLSQGYTKSCYFWEIVVVGRKVLLSAISVFLSFSVIIQSLTALLLIILSLVSHVYHHPFENHLLDHIEFLSLFNSFITFMCGQYLFNTDVTQTAVVTTIVLVVSNVIFYGTALKALVSAIFHQYRDGTPRKEISDELITPVPAGLNQPDMNKVRFTMGSITSKLRKPHPVLASIDFGNSNQEDFTTTPDRKSDSDY
;
A
#
# COMPACT_ATOMS: atom_id res chain seq x y z
N ALA A 1 42.51 -117.17 2.72
CA ALA A 1 41.04 -117.33 2.76
C ALA A 1 40.68 -118.65 3.42
N ILE A 2 39.67 -118.67 4.29
CA ILE A 2 39.10 -119.88 4.91
C ILE A 2 37.63 -119.94 4.49
N SER A 3 37.23 -121.03 3.82
CA SER A 3 35.86 -121.28 3.36
C SER A 3 35.38 -122.59 3.97
N VAL A 4 34.65 -122.50 5.09
CA VAL A 4 34.22 -123.67 5.89
C VAL A 4 32.86 -123.40 6.50
N SER A 5 31.90 -124.31 6.31
CA SER A 5 30.56 -124.27 6.90
C SER A 5 30.55 -124.69 8.39
N ALA A 6 31.37 -124.02 9.21
CA ALA A 6 31.53 -124.29 10.64
C ALA A 6 31.75 -122.99 11.43
N SER A 7 31.79 -123.09 12.76
CA SER A 7 32.16 -121.96 13.62
C SER A 7 33.67 -121.72 13.62
N ILE A 8 34.08 -120.46 13.47
CA ILE A 8 35.49 -120.04 13.42
C ILE A 8 35.80 -119.18 14.65
N THR A 9 36.79 -119.60 15.43
CA THR A 9 37.28 -118.83 16.59
C THR A 9 38.78 -118.57 16.43
N ALA A 10 39.19 -117.30 16.49
CA ALA A 10 40.58 -116.88 16.43
C ALA A 10 40.90 -115.98 17.64
N ARG A 11 41.98 -116.27 18.38
CA ARG A 11 42.33 -115.54 19.60
C ARG A 11 43.83 -115.31 19.78
N SER A 12 44.17 -114.27 20.54
CA SER A 12 45.52 -114.04 21.11
C SER A 12 46.66 -114.15 20.08
N SER A 13 46.50 -113.50 18.93
CA SER A 13 47.38 -113.64 17.76
C SER A 13 47.85 -112.28 17.23
N VAL A 14 48.94 -112.27 16.46
CA VAL A 14 49.46 -111.04 15.82
C VAL A 14 49.72 -111.34 14.34
N LEU A 15 49.11 -110.55 13.45
CA LEU A 15 49.13 -110.74 12.00
C LEU A 15 49.72 -109.50 11.33
N VAL A 16 50.92 -109.63 10.76
CA VAL A 16 51.74 -108.50 10.32
C VAL A 16 52.16 -108.64 8.85
N SER A 17 52.10 -107.55 8.09
CA SER A 17 52.64 -107.42 6.73
C SER A 17 52.14 -108.48 5.72
N ASN A 18 50.92 -109.00 5.91
CA ASN A 18 50.28 -109.89 4.94
C ASN A 18 49.78 -109.07 3.73
N ASN A 19 49.92 -109.60 2.51
CA ASN A 19 49.56 -108.89 1.28
C ASN A 19 48.74 -109.80 0.34
N ALA A 20 47.45 -109.49 0.18
CA ALA A 20 46.51 -110.22 -0.66
C ALA A 20 46.42 -109.61 -2.07
N THR A 21 47.18 -110.19 -3.01
CA THR A 21 47.36 -109.71 -4.40
C THR A 21 46.59 -110.49 -5.47
N SER A 22 45.72 -111.42 -5.09
CA SER A 22 44.92 -112.22 -6.04
C SER A 22 43.76 -111.41 -6.61
N THR A 23 43.64 -111.32 -7.93
CA THR A 23 42.52 -110.63 -8.59
C THR A 23 41.18 -111.37 -8.51
N LEU A 24 41.18 -112.67 -8.18
CA LEU A 24 39.96 -113.49 -8.05
C LEU A 24 39.25 -113.29 -6.71
N ASP A 25 40.01 -113.03 -5.64
CA ASP A 25 39.47 -112.93 -4.27
C ASP A 25 39.79 -111.60 -3.60
N GLY A 26 41.03 -111.12 -3.73
CA GLY A 26 41.52 -109.76 -3.45
C GLY A 26 41.28 -109.14 -2.08
N GLY A 27 40.66 -109.86 -1.14
CA GLY A 27 40.23 -109.33 0.14
C GLY A 27 40.78 -110.08 1.35
N GLY A 28 40.64 -109.44 2.52
CA GLY A 28 41.08 -109.96 3.80
C GLY A 28 42.59 -110.05 3.87
N GLY A 29 43.26 -108.88 3.87
CA GLY A 29 44.72 -108.77 3.71
C GLY A 29 45.50 -109.64 4.68
N ALA A 30 44.99 -109.80 5.91
CA ALA A 30 45.38 -110.88 6.81
C ALA A 30 44.34 -112.02 6.90
N LEU A 31 43.05 -111.71 6.96
CA LEU A 31 41.99 -112.68 7.29
C LEU A 31 40.77 -112.53 6.38
N SER A 32 40.54 -113.50 5.50
CA SER A 32 39.38 -113.58 4.60
C SER A 32 38.52 -114.79 4.98
N LEU A 33 37.27 -114.54 5.40
CA LEU A 33 36.32 -115.53 5.90
C LEU A 33 35.08 -115.60 5.01
N ARG A 34 34.70 -116.81 4.58
CA ARG A 34 33.52 -117.02 3.72
C ARG A 34 32.65 -118.20 4.17
N GLY A 35 31.34 -117.97 4.24
CA GLY A 35 30.33 -119.02 4.45
C GLY A 35 30.39 -119.76 5.79
N ALA A 36 30.83 -119.12 6.87
CA ALA A 36 31.11 -119.73 8.16
C ALA A 36 30.10 -119.33 9.26
N ASN A 37 29.26 -120.29 9.67
CA ASN A 37 28.03 -120.14 10.48
C ASN A 37 28.12 -119.27 11.75
N SER A 38 29.30 -119.15 12.36
CA SER A 38 29.55 -118.15 13.41
C SER A 38 31.03 -117.79 13.50
N ILE A 39 31.33 -116.54 13.85
CA ILE A 39 32.70 -116.00 13.85
C ILE A 39 32.97 -115.26 15.17
N ASN A 40 34.01 -115.65 15.89
CA ASN A 40 34.43 -115.02 17.14
C ASN A 40 35.93 -114.71 17.09
N ILE A 41 36.28 -113.43 16.99
CA ILE A 41 37.67 -112.96 16.93
C ILE A 41 37.94 -112.10 18.15
N SER A 42 38.93 -112.46 18.98
CA SER A 42 39.28 -111.63 20.13
C SER A 42 40.76 -111.55 20.47
N ASN A 43 41.22 -110.40 20.97
CA ASN A 43 42.62 -110.14 21.33
C ASN A 43 43.59 -110.43 20.15
N ILE A 44 43.33 -109.86 18.97
CA ILE A 44 44.23 -109.98 17.81
C ILE A 44 44.72 -108.59 17.37
N THR A 45 46.03 -108.49 17.13
CA THR A 45 46.65 -107.31 16.53
C THR A 45 46.93 -107.54 15.05
N PHE A 46 46.42 -106.65 14.21
CA PHE A 46 46.65 -106.59 12.77
C PHE A 46 47.50 -105.35 12.47
N TYR A 47 48.68 -105.54 11.89
CA TYR A 47 49.59 -104.44 11.56
C TYR A 47 50.06 -104.50 10.11
N HIS A 48 49.99 -103.38 9.39
CA HIS A 48 50.62 -103.21 8.08
C HIS A 48 50.14 -104.20 6.99
N ASN A 49 48.90 -104.72 7.10
CA ASN A 49 48.34 -105.71 6.16
C ASN A 49 47.64 -105.02 4.97
N VAL A 50 47.77 -105.58 3.76
CA VAL A 50 47.30 -104.95 2.52
C VAL A 50 46.40 -105.92 1.73
N ALA A 51 45.28 -105.41 1.20
CA ALA A 51 44.37 -106.15 0.32
C ALA A 51 44.07 -105.34 -0.95
N GLN A 52 44.14 -105.97 -2.13
CA GLN A 52 43.90 -105.25 -3.39
C GLN A 52 42.47 -104.73 -3.57
N LEU A 53 41.47 -105.41 -2.99
CA LEU A 53 40.04 -105.10 -3.19
C LEU A 53 39.34 -104.64 -1.90
N ARG A 54 39.42 -105.40 -0.80
CA ARG A 54 38.54 -105.18 0.36
C ARG A 54 39.02 -105.78 1.69
N GLY A 55 38.81 -105.10 2.81
CA GLY A 55 39.14 -105.62 4.14
C GLY A 55 40.65 -105.76 4.34
N GLY A 56 41.36 -104.65 4.59
CA GLY A 56 42.83 -104.65 4.65
C GLY A 56 43.39 -105.52 5.78
N ALA A 57 42.67 -105.60 6.92
CA ALA A 57 42.89 -106.63 7.92
C ALA A 57 41.92 -107.81 7.79
N ILE A 58 40.61 -107.54 7.78
CA ILE A 58 39.55 -108.55 7.86
C ILE A 58 38.50 -108.36 6.75
N GLU A 59 38.18 -109.43 6.04
CA GLU A 59 37.07 -109.53 5.08
C GLU A 59 36.13 -110.67 5.49
N VAL A 60 34.82 -110.42 5.45
CA VAL A 60 33.77 -111.39 5.77
C VAL A 60 32.74 -111.44 4.63
N GLN A 61 32.40 -112.63 4.13
CA GLN A 61 31.37 -112.82 3.11
C GLN A 61 30.36 -113.92 3.46
N GLY A 62 29.07 -113.60 3.27
CA GLY A 62 27.94 -114.54 3.34
C GLY A 62 26.88 -114.14 4.37
N ASP A 63 25.80 -114.89 4.43
CA ASP A 63 24.67 -114.60 5.32
C ASP A 63 24.93 -115.20 6.72
N GLN A 64 25.24 -114.37 7.71
CA GLN A 64 25.66 -114.81 9.05
C GLN A 64 24.76 -114.28 10.17
N LEU A 65 24.52 -115.14 11.17
CA LEU A 65 23.61 -114.87 12.29
C LEU A 65 24.32 -114.50 13.60
N GLU A 66 25.56 -114.95 13.82
CA GLU A 66 26.34 -114.64 15.03
C GLU A 66 27.80 -114.27 14.70
N PHE A 67 28.18 -113.03 15.03
CA PHE A 67 29.52 -112.50 14.78
C PHE A 67 29.94 -111.59 15.96
N SER A 68 31.19 -111.71 16.41
CA SER A 68 31.72 -110.90 17.51
C SER A 68 33.20 -110.59 17.36
N LEU A 69 33.56 -109.31 17.51
CA LEU A 69 34.92 -108.78 17.56
C LEU A 69 35.14 -108.10 18.91
N ASN A 70 36.18 -108.47 19.65
CA ASN A 70 36.49 -107.85 20.94
C ASN A 70 38.00 -107.69 21.14
N GLY A 71 38.45 -106.53 21.63
CA GLY A 71 39.86 -106.34 21.98
C GLY A 71 40.83 -106.41 20.79
N LEU A 72 40.45 -105.98 19.59
CA LEU A 72 41.32 -106.01 18.41
C LEU A 72 42.05 -104.69 18.23
N THR A 73 43.31 -104.74 17.78
CA THR A 73 44.06 -103.56 17.35
C THR A 73 44.35 -103.69 15.86
N ILE A 74 43.79 -102.81 15.03
CA ILE A 74 44.02 -102.81 13.58
C ILE A 74 44.69 -101.48 13.22
N SER A 75 45.94 -101.55 12.75
CA SER A 75 46.71 -100.37 12.43
C SER A 75 47.55 -100.51 11.15
N GLU A 76 47.70 -99.38 10.45
CA GLU A 76 48.41 -99.26 9.17
C GLU A 76 47.96 -100.26 8.09
N CYS A 77 46.73 -100.80 8.19
CA CYS A 77 46.19 -101.75 7.21
C CYS A 77 45.59 -101.00 6.01
N SER A 78 45.66 -101.57 4.81
CA SER A 78 45.27 -100.90 3.57
C SER A 78 44.39 -101.74 2.64
N ALA A 79 43.35 -101.14 2.04
CA ALA A 79 42.52 -101.78 1.02
C ALA A 79 41.84 -100.81 0.05
N ALA A 80 41.25 -101.28 -1.05
CA ALA A 80 40.40 -100.41 -1.86
C ALA A 80 39.04 -100.11 -1.20
N SER A 81 38.56 -100.92 -0.25
CA SER A 81 37.32 -100.72 0.51
C SER A 81 37.42 -101.35 1.91
N GLY A 82 37.13 -100.62 2.99
CA GLY A 82 37.30 -101.09 4.37
C GLY A 82 38.76 -101.40 4.70
N GLY A 83 39.57 -100.39 5.00
CA GLY A 83 41.01 -100.57 5.21
C GLY A 83 41.34 -101.40 6.46
N GLY A 84 40.49 -101.34 7.48
CA GLY A 84 40.44 -102.33 8.55
C GLY A 84 39.57 -103.52 8.17
N ILE A 85 38.25 -103.35 8.18
CA ILE A 85 37.24 -104.42 8.16
C ILE A 85 36.22 -104.20 7.02
N TRP A 86 35.85 -105.26 6.32
CA TRP A 86 34.84 -105.25 5.25
C TRP A 86 33.86 -106.42 5.40
N TRP A 87 32.57 -106.18 5.15
CA TRP A 87 31.50 -107.19 5.12
C TRP A 87 30.42 -106.85 4.08
N ASN A 88 29.55 -107.81 3.73
CA ASN A 88 28.52 -107.66 2.69
C ASN A 88 27.06 -107.91 3.13
N PHE A 89 26.80 -108.03 4.42
CA PHE A 89 25.48 -108.37 4.98
C PHE A 89 25.03 -107.38 6.07
N LEU A 90 23.75 -107.44 6.45
CA LEU A 90 23.16 -106.70 7.57
C LEU A 90 22.48 -107.71 8.53
N PRO A 91 22.45 -107.45 9.84
CA PRO A 91 22.91 -106.24 10.54
C PRO A 91 24.43 -106.12 10.67
N VAL A 92 24.90 -104.89 10.88
CA VAL A 92 26.31 -104.56 11.16
C VAL A 92 26.75 -105.21 12.48
N PRO A 93 27.89 -105.93 12.53
CA PRO A 93 28.18 -106.78 13.68
C PRO A 93 29.33 -106.24 14.58
N ILE A 94 29.31 -104.95 14.89
CA ILE A 94 30.35 -104.31 15.73
C ILE A 94 29.77 -103.92 17.09
N SER A 95 30.44 -104.39 18.14
CA SER A 95 30.38 -103.81 19.48
C SER A 95 31.74 -103.17 19.77
N ASP A 96 31.79 -101.87 20.07
CA ASP A 96 33.04 -101.08 20.22
C ASP A 96 33.89 -101.44 21.47
N ILE A 97 33.74 -102.65 22.01
CA ILE A 97 34.40 -103.11 23.24
C ILE A 97 35.87 -103.45 22.94
N GLY A 98 36.72 -102.43 23.07
CA GLY A 98 38.17 -102.56 22.97
C GLY A 98 38.71 -102.64 21.54
N LEU A 99 38.01 -102.07 20.56
CA LEU A 99 38.53 -101.95 19.20
C LEU A 99 39.43 -100.71 19.08
N ILE A 100 40.69 -100.90 18.69
CA ILE A 100 41.67 -99.83 18.46
C ILE A 100 41.96 -99.78 16.95
N LEU A 101 41.63 -98.67 16.32
CA LEU A 101 41.74 -98.43 14.89
C LEU A 101 42.68 -97.24 14.66
N VAL A 102 43.83 -97.43 14.00
CA VAL A 102 44.87 -96.39 13.88
C VAL A 102 45.52 -96.39 12.51
N ASN A 103 45.41 -95.27 11.79
CA ASN A 103 46.15 -95.01 10.54
C ASN A 103 45.91 -96.07 9.43
N ASN A 104 44.73 -96.69 9.42
CA ASN A 104 44.30 -97.55 8.32
C ASN A 104 43.96 -96.69 7.10
N SER A 105 44.08 -97.26 5.90
CA SER A 105 43.89 -96.53 4.64
C SER A 105 43.01 -97.30 3.67
N ALA A 106 41.89 -96.72 3.27
CA ALA A 106 41.14 -97.24 2.14
C ALA A 106 40.41 -96.15 1.39
N LYS A 107 40.10 -96.45 0.12
CA LYS A 107 39.30 -95.56 -0.73
C LYS A 107 37.92 -95.37 -0.09
N HIS A 108 37.23 -96.47 0.25
CA HIS A 108 35.92 -96.44 0.92
C HIS A 108 36.10 -96.78 2.41
N GLY A 109 36.12 -95.77 3.27
CA GLY A 109 36.19 -95.90 4.73
C GLY A 109 37.51 -96.51 5.24
N PRO A 110 38.40 -95.73 5.89
CA PRO A 110 39.72 -96.23 6.31
C PRO A 110 39.63 -97.43 7.25
N ASP A 111 38.62 -97.48 8.12
CA ASP A 111 38.45 -98.56 9.08
C ASP A 111 37.35 -99.55 8.72
N TYR A 112 36.24 -99.08 8.13
CA TYR A 112 35.05 -99.89 7.82
C TYR A 112 34.57 -99.66 6.40
N ALA A 113 34.06 -100.71 5.75
CA ALA A 113 33.36 -100.57 4.48
C ALA A 113 31.88 -100.22 4.68
N SER A 114 31.36 -99.31 3.86
CA SER A 114 30.00 -98.79 4.02
C SER A 114 29.29 -98.68 2.67
N LEU A 115 28.00 -99.03 2.66
CA LEU A 115 27.12 -98.95 1.49
C LEU A 115 26.43 -97.58 1.45
N PRO A 116 26.24 -96.97 0.27
CA PRO A 116 25.45 -95.75 0.13
C PRO A 116 23.99 -96.04 0.48
N THR A 117 23.39 -95.26 1.39
CA THR A 117 22.01 -95.46 1.83
C THR A 117 21.14 -94.20 1.76
N ALA A 118 21.74 -93.01 1.71
CA ALA A 118 20.98 -91.75 1.75
C ALA A 118 21.58 -90.66 0.85
N LEU A 119 20.74 -89.72 0.44
CA LEU A 119 21.14 -88.44 -0.16
C LEU A 119 20.81 -87.31 0.82
N ALA A 120 21.79 -86.45 1.10
CA ALA A 120 21.58 -85.29 1.98
C ALA A 120 21.96 -83.99 1.26
N TRP A 121 21.19 -82.93 1.52
CA TRP A 121 21.55 -81.58 1.12
C TRP A 121 22.70 -81.08 2.01
N SER A 122 23.79 -80.62 1.40
CA SER A 122 24.94 -80.07 2.12
C SER A 122 25.07 -78.55 1.97
N THR A 123 24.21 -77.93 1.16
CA THR A 123 24.04 -76.47 1.12
C THR A 123 22.78 -76.06 1.88
N TYR A 124 22.95 -75.26 2.93
CA TYR A 124 21.84 -74.58 3.60
C TYR A 124 21.85 -73.10 3.20
N LEU A 125 20.69 -72.56 2.83
CA LEU A 125 20.54 -71.11 2.71
C LEU A 125 20.80 -70.45 4.08
N PRO A 126 21.42 -69.27 4.13
CA PRO A 126 21.63 -68.57 5.40
C PRO A 126 20.29 -68.33 6.10
N GLN A 127 20.25 -68.47 7.43
CA GLN A 127 19.04 -68.15 8.20
C GLN A 127 18.59 -66.71 7.90
N ASN A 128 17.29 -66.55 7.62
CA ASN A 128 16.63 -65.31 7.18
C ASN A 128 16.99 -64.79 5.77
N TYR A 129 17.71 -65.54 4.93
CA TYR A 129 17.87 -65.17 3.52
C TYR A 129 16.63 -65.55 2.71
N SER A 130 15.81 -64.56 2.34
CA SER A 130 14.73 -64.71 1.36
C SER A 130 15.18 -64.14 0.01
N PRO A 131 15.30 -64.97 -1.05
CA PRO A 131 15.73 -64.48 -2.35
C PRO A 131 14.76 -63.45 -2.94
N ASP A 132 15.32 -62.53 -3.73
CA ASP A 132 14.56 -61.55 -4.49
C ASP A 132 14.02 -62.16 -5.79
N SER A 133 12.90 -61.62 -6.29
CA SER A 133 12.28 -62.00 -7.56
C SER A 133 12.64 -61.05 -8.71
N ASP A 134 13.32 -59.92 -8.44
CA ASP A 134 13.85 -59.00 -9.48
C ASP A 134 14.92 -59.65 -10.38
N LYS A 135 15.56 -60.75 -9.93
CA LYS A 135 16.58 -61.51 -10.68
C LYS A 135 16.38 -63.00 -10.54
N THR A 136 16.81 -63.76 -11.55
CA THR A 136 16.87 -65.23 -11.48
C THR A 136 17.75 -65.67 -10.32
N PHE A 137 17.16 -66.32 -9.32
CA PHE A 137 17.86 -66.79 -8.14
C PHE A 137 18.77 -67.98 -8.48
N ALA A 138 20.08 -67.74 -8.57
CA ALA A 138 21.09 -68.75 -8.89
C ALA A 138 22.11 -68.86 -7.76
N PHE A 139 22.17 -70.04 -7.13
CA PHE A 139 23.13 -70.38 -6.09
C PHE A 139 23.66 -71.80 -6.30
N PRO A 140 24.92 -72.11 -5.93
CA PRO A 140 25.43 -73.46 -6.03
C PRO A 140 24.72 -74.36 -5.03
N ILE A 141 24.23 -75.51 -5.48
CA ILE A 141 23.63 -76.53 -4.61
C ILE A 141 24.54 -77.75 -4.58
N THR A 142 24.88 -78.21 -3.37
CA THR A 142 25.61 -79.46 -3.14
C THR A 142 24.71 -80.51 -2.49
N LEU A 143 24.69 -81.69 -3.10
CA LEU A 143 24.10 -82.92 -2.56
C LEU A 143 25.23 -83.91 -2.29
N THR A 144 25.24 -84.53 -1.13
CA THR A 144 26.25 -85.51 -0.73
C THR A 144 25.62 -86.91 -0.65
N LEU A 145 26.30 -87.89 -1.25
CA LEU A 145 25.95 -89.30 -1.10
C LEU A 145 26.49 -89.79 0.24
N LEU A 146 25.59 -90.20 1.13
CA LEU A 146 25.90 -90.67 2.46
C LEU A 146 25.74 -92.18 2.59
N ASP A 147 26.66 -92.76 3.35
CA ASP A 147 26.56 -94.14 3.78
C ASP A 147 25.65 -94.33 5.01
N TYR A 148 25.51 -95.58 5.45
CA TYR A 148 24.73 -95.96 6.63
C TYR A 148 25.17 -95.23 7.94
N TYR A 149 26.43 -94.81 8.02
CA TYR A 149 27.01 -94.09 9.15
C TYR A 149 27.00 -92.57 8.97
N SER A 150 26.30 -92.06 7.95
CA SER A 150 26.26 -90.64 7.59
C SER A 150 27.63 -90.05 7.19
N GLN A 151 28.55 -90.86 6.69
CA GLN A 151 29.83 -90.41 6.13
C GLN A 151 29.72 -90.26 4.61
N THR A 152 30.47 -89.32 4.04
CA THR A 152 30.50 -89.07 2.59
C THR A 152 31.13 -90.25 1.84
N VAL A 153 30.43 -90.78 0.85
CA VAL A 153 30.94 -91.82 -0.07
C VAL A 153 31.87 -91.19 -1.10
N SER A 154 33.05 -90.73 -0.65
CA SER A 154 34.00 -89.85 -1.35
C SER A 154 34.67 -90.44 -2.61
N VAL A 155 34.15 -91.55 -3.12
CA VAL A 155 34.80 -92.43 -4.09
C VAL A 155 33.98 -92.59 -5.36
N ASP A 156 32.67 -92.36 -5.25
CA ASP A 156 31.75 -92.46 -6.37
C ASP A 156 31.84 -91.19 -7.22
N ASN A 157 32.34 -91.37 -8.44
CA ASN A 157 32.41 -90.34 -9.48
C ASN A 157 31.55 -90.75 -10.70
N SER A 158 30.54 -91.59 -10.49
CA SER A 158 29.81 -92.29 -11.56
C SER A 158 28.29 -92.24 -11.42
N THR A 159 27.77 -92.20 -10.19
CA THR A 159 26.34 -92.08 -9.94
C THR A 159 25.81 -90.72 -10.36
N SER A 160 24.78 -90.71 -11.21
CA SER A 160 24.06 -89.50 -11.61
C SER A 160 22.98 -89.17 -10.59
N ILE A 161 23.03 -87.96 -10.03
CA ILE A 161 21.96 -87.39 -9.21
C ILE A 161 21.08 -86.52 -10.10
N SER A 162 19.77 -86.58 -9.89
CA SER A 162 18.77 -85.77 -10.59
C SER A 162 17.94 -84.95 -9.60
N ILE A 163 17.60 -83.72 -9.96
CA ILE A 163 16.71 -82.84 -9.20
C ILE A 163 15.42 -82.65 -9.99
N SER A 164 14.28 -82.91 -9.34
CA SER A 164 12.94 -82.68 -9.85
C SER A 164 12.26 -81.55 -9.08
N SER A 165 11.39 -80.81 -9.78
CA SER A 165 10.60 -79.71 -9.24
C SER A 165 9.10 -80.01 -9.28
N GLU A 166 8.35 -79.34 -8.41
CA GLU A 166 6.89 -79.44 -8.37
C GLU A 166 6.22 -78.67 -9.55
N PRO A 167 4.96 -78.99 -9.91
CA PRO A 167 4.24 -78.31 -10.98
C PRO A 167 4.13 -76.80 -10.76
N GLY A 168 4.42 -76.01 -11.80
CA GLY A 168 4.44 -74.54 -11.74
C GLY A 168 5.83 -73.94 -11.46
N VAL A 169 6.81 -74.76 -11.08
CA VAL A 169 8.21 -74.35 -11.00
C VAL A 169 8.93 -74.69 -12.30
N SER A 170 9.59 -73.71 -12.92
CA SER A 170 10.46 -73.95 -14.07
C SER A 170 11.91 -74.12 -13.61
N LEU A 171 12.49 -75.29 -13.85
CA LEU A 171 13.93 -75.52 -13.68
C LEU A 171 14.66 -74.94 -14.89
N ILE A 172 15.45 -73.90 -14.64
CA ILE A 172 16.48 -73.46 -15.58
C ILE A 172 17.70 -74.37 -15.36
N GLY A 173 18.31 -74.86 -16.43
CA GLY A 173 19.60 -75.54 -16.38
C GLY A 173 19.61 -77.08 -16.40
N THR A 174 20.76 -77.67 -16.08
CA THR A 174 20.96 -79.13 -16.10
C THR A 174 20.44 -79.76 -14.80
N GLY A 175 19.21 -80.28 -14.83
CA GLY A 175 18.58 -80.98 -13.70
C GLY A 175 19.20 -82.32 -13.31
N SER A 176 20.38 -82.68 -13.85
CA SER A 176 21.16 -83.82 -13.40
C SER A 176 22.66 -83.54 -13.53
N THR A 177 23.44 -84.06 -12.58
CA THR A 177 24.90 -84.04 -12.59
C THR A 177 25.44 -85.37 -12.06
N VAL A 178 26.70 -85.68 -12.36
CA VAL A 178 27.39 -86.85 -11.83
C VAL A 178 28.14 -86.46 -10.55
N LEU A 179 28.22 -87.36 -9.58
CA LEU A 179 29.04 -87.17 -8.38
C LEU A 179 30.51 -86.89 -8.74
N SER A 180 31.17 -86.10 -7.90
CA SER A 180 32.62 -85.95 -7.84
C SER A 180 33.03 -85.99 -6.37
N GLU A 181 33.85 -86.97 -6.00
CA GLU A 181 34.25 -87.24 -4.61
C GLU A 181 33.03 -87.37 -3.66
N GLY A 182 31.99 -88.08 -4.11
CA GLY A 182 30.77 -88.29 -3.33
C GLY A 182 29.84 -87.08 -3.23
N VAL A 183 30.17 -85.95 -3.87
CA VAL A 183 29.37 -84.71 -3.88
C VAL A 183 28.91 -84.38 -5.30
N ALA A 184 27.62 -84.14 -5.49
CA ALA A 184 27.05 -83.55 -6.69
C ALA A 184 27.01 -82.03 -6.53
N LEU A 185 27.82 -81.31 -7.30
CA LEU A 185 27.80 -79.86 -7.37
C LEU A 185 26.98 -79.38 -8.59
N PHE A 186 25.91 -78.64 -8.32
CA PHE A 186 25.16 -77.91 -9.33
C PHE A 186 25.63 -76.46 -9.37
N SER A 187 26.48 -76.11 -10.34
CA SER A 187 27.09 -74.77 -10.47
C SER A 187 26.27 -73.81 -11.33
N PRO A 188 26.30 -72.49 -11.05
CA PRO A 188 25.64 -71.50 -11.89
C PRO A 188 26.39 -71.25 -13.22
N GLY A 189 25.76 -71.59 -14.35
CA GLY A 189 26.21 -71.28 -15.71
C GLY A 189 25.05 -71.26 -16.72
N PRO A 190 25.30 -71.43 -18.04
CA PRO A 190 24.25 -71.75 -19.01
C PRO A 190 23.77 -73.19 -18.76
N GLY A 191 22.94 -73.35 -17.74
CA GLY A 191 22.91 -74.56 -16.92
C GLY A 191 22.55 -74.35 -15.43
N ALA A 192 22.43 -73.10 -14.98
CA ALA A 192 22.19 -72.72 -13.58
C ALA A 192 20.78 -73.04 -13.08
N PHE A 193 20.70 -73.72 -11.93
CA PHE A 193 19.50 -73.81 -11.11
C PHE A 193 18.91 -72.41 -10.88
N GLY A 194 17.68 -72.20 -11.35
CA GLY A 194 16.96 -70.94 -11.25
C GLY A 194 15.48 -71.20 -11.04
N VAL A 195 14.86 -70.42 -10.16
CA VAL A 195 13.46 -70.59 -9.73
C VAL A 195 12.67 -69.33 -10.09
N ALA A 196 11.62 -69.49 -10.89
CA ALA A 196 10.66 -68.43 -11.20
C ALA A 196 9.28 -68.78 -10.62
N LEU A 197 8.77 -67.90 -9.76
CA LEU A 197 7.61 -68.10 -8.89
C LEU A 197 6.94 -66.76 -8.56
N GLN A 198 5.77 -66.79 -7.93
CA GLN A 198 5.11 -65.57 -7.46
C GLN A 198 5.81 -65.04 -6.19
N PRO A 199 5.93 -63.71 -5.99
CA PRO A 199 6.33 -63.14 -4.71
C PRO A 199 5.43 -63.64 -3.56
N ASN A 200 6.00 -63.84 -2.36
CA ASN A 200 5.28 -64.43 -1.21
C ASN A 200 4.74 -65.85 -1.46
N SER A 201 5.53 -66.71 -2.10
CA SER A 201 5.22 -68.14 -2.29
C SER A 201 6.37 -69.05 -1.86
N THR A 202 6.03 -70.31 -1.59
CA THR A 202 6.97 -71.39 -1.20
C THR A 202 6.96 -72.47 -2.28
N ALA A 203 8.12 -73.01 -2.64
CA ALA A 203 8.22 -74.19 -3.51
C ALA A 203 9.17 -75.24 -2.95
N GLY A 204 8.84 -76.51 -3.21
CA GLY A 204 9.65 -77.68 -2.87
C GLY A 204 10.42 -78.24 -4.06
N PHE A 205 11.61 -78.78 -3.76
CA PHE A 205 12.43 -79.56 -4.68
C PHE A 205 12.78 -80.91 -4.05
N SER A 206 12.93 -81.94 -4.87
CA SER A 206 13.40 -83.26 -4.45
C SER A 206 14.56 -83.72 -5.31
N ALA A 207 15.56 -84.35 -4.69
CA ALA A 207 16.66 -84.99 -5.41
C ALA A 207 16.53 -86.52 -5.33
N SER A 208 16.84 -87.20 -6.42
CA SER A 208 16.83 -88.67 -6.48
C SER A 208 17.96 -89.22 -7.34
N SER A 209 18.37 -90.44 -7.00
CA SER A 209 19.35 -91.21 -7.76
C SER A 209 19.02 -92.70 -7.69
N PHE A 210 19.49 -93.45 -8.69
CA PHE A 210 19.32 -94.90 -8.76
C PHE A 210 20.69 -95.57 -8.78
N ILE A 211 20.99 -96.36 -7.74
CA ILE A 211 22.24 -97.11 -7.62
C ILE A 211 21.92 -98.59 -7.83
N PRO A 212 22.49 -99.29 -8.83
CA PRO A 212 22.11 -100.67 -9.18
C PRO A 212 22.21 -101.70 -8.04
N SER A 213 23.06 -101.46 -7.04
CA SER A 213 23.26 -102.33 -5.87
C SER A 213 22.35 -102.02 -4.68
N VAL A 214 21.59 -100.92 -4.70
CA VAL A 214 20.80 -100.44 -3.54
C VAL A 214 19.35 -100.11 -3.93
N GLY A 215 19.11 -99.61 -5.15
CA GLY A 215 17.81 -99.17 -5.65
C GLY A 215 17.71 -97.65 -5.77
N LEU A 216 16.48 -97.13 -5.66
CA LEU A 216 16.20 -95.70 -5.70
C LEU A 216 16.44 -95.08 -4.32
N ILE A 217 17.30 -94.07 -4.26
CA ILE A 217 17.54 -93.23 -3.09
C ILE A 217 17.03 -91.81 -3.36
N GLN A 218 16.46 -91.18 -2.33
CA GLN A 218 15.87 -89.84 -2.41
C GLN A 218 16.35 -88.98 -1.23
N ALA A 219 16.51 -87.68 -1.46
CA ALA A 219 16.72 -86.69 -0.41
C ALA A 219 15.36 -86.14 0.09
N GLU A 220 15.34 -85.61 1.31
CA GLU A 220 14.18 -84.90 1.86
C GLU A 220 13.81 -83.66 1.01
N ARG A 221 12.56 -83.19 1.14
CA ARG A 221 12.06 -82.00 0.40
C ARG A 221 12.83 -80.75 0.83
N TYR A 222 13.43 -80.04 -0.12
CA TYR A 222 14.07 -78.75 0.13
C TYR A 222 13.09 -77.62 -0.21
N GLU A 223 12.73 -76.79 0.76
CA GLU A 223 11.78 -75.69 0.57
C GLU A 223 12.49 -74.34 0.46
N VAL A 224 12.06 -73.52 -0.51
CA VAL A 224 12.55 -72.14 -0.69
C VAL A 224 11.35 -71.19 -0.64
N PHE A 225 11.45 -70.15 0.21
CA PHE A 225 10.45 -69.10 0.37
C PHE A 225 10.93 -67.78 -0.27
N LEU A 226 10.12 -67.21 -1.17
CA LEU A 226 10.40 -65.92 -1.80
C LEU A 226 9.79 -64.76 -1.01
N ARG A 227 10.53 -63.64 -0.93
CA ARG A 227 10.02 -62.43 -0.28
C ARG A 227 8.76 -61.89 -0.97
N ALA A 228 7.90 -61.23 -0.20
CA ALA A 228 6.88 -60.35 -0.74
C ALA A 228 7.51 -59.09 -1.36
N CYS A 229 6.79 -58.41 -2.27
CA CYS A 229 7.24 -57.11 -2.75
C CYS A 229 7.07 -56.06 -1.65
N ALA A 230 8.11 -55.26 -1.41
CA ALA A 230 8.09 -54.21 -0.41
C ALA A 230 7.21 -53.03 -0.86
N PRO A 231 6.79 -52.15 0.06
CA PRO A 231 6.33 -50.81 -0.32
C PRO A 231 7.38 -50.12 -1.21
N GLY A 232 6.91 -49.39 -2.23
CA GLY A 232 7.75 -48.85 -3.31
C GLY A 232 7.99 -49.81 -4.48
N GLU A 233 7.56 -51.07 -4.37
CA GLU A 233 7.57 -52.07 -5.45
C GLU A 233 6.15 -52.44 -5.87
N PHE A 234 6.02 -53.02 -7.07
CA PHE A 234 4.80 -53.62 -7.60
C PHE A 234 5.07 -54.97 -8.25
N ILE A 235 4.04 -55.80 -8.35
CA ILE A 235 4.12 -57.11 -9.02
C ILE A 235 4.06 -56.89 -10.54
N SER A 236 5.17 -57.14 -11.23
CA SER A 236 5.22 -57.15 -12.70
C SER A 236 5.09 -58.60 -13.20
N ASP A 237 4.22 -58.82 -14.19
CA ASP A 237 4.08 -60.10 -14.91
C ASP A 237 3.82 -61.32 -13.99
N ASN A 238 3.17 -61.09 -12.83
CA ASN A 238 2.92 -62.06 -11.75
C ASN A 238 4.15 -62.77 -11.14
N THR A 239 5.37 -62.52 -11.61
CA THR A 239 6.55 -63.35 -11.29
C THR A 239 7.73 -62.57 -10.71
N ARG A 240 7.63 -61.24 -10.61
CA ARG A 240 8.73 -60.40 -10.11
C ARG A 240 8.26 -59.12 -9.44
N CYS A 241 8.98 -58.71 -8.40
CA CYS A 241 8.86 -57.39 -7.78
C CYS A 241 9.70 -56.38 -8.56
N LYS A 242 9.07 -55.38 -9.17
CA LYS A 242 9.77 -54.26 -9.82
C LYS A 242 9.55 -52.99 -8.99
N ARG A 243 10.60 -52.17 -8.83
CA ARG A 243 10.47 -50.84 -8.21
C ARG A 243 9.58 -49.92 -9.06
N CYS A 244 8.83 -49.04 -8.39
CA CYS A 244 8.12 -47.97 -9.07
C CYS A 244 9.10 -47.04 -9.80
N ASP A 245 8.81 -46.72 -11.06
CA ASP A 245 9.55 -45.70 -11.79
C ASP A 245 9.32 -44.31 -11.15
N ALA A 246 10.25 -43.36 -11.35
CA ALA A 246 10.12 -42.01 -10.80
C ALA A 246 8.81 -41.32 -11.25
N GLY A 247 8.25 -40.46 -10.41
CA GLY A 247 6.92 -39.88 -10.57
C GLY A 247 5.77 -40.80 -10.13
N LYS A 248 6.06 -42.01 -9.65
CA LYS A 248 5.08 -42.96 -9.10
C LYS A 248 5.49 -43.47 -7.72
N PHE A 249 4.51 -43.94 -6.95
CA PHE A 249 4.70 -44.52 -5.63
C PHE A 249 3.85 -45.79 -5.42
N SER A 250 4.21 -46.57 -4.40
CA SER A 250 3.44 -47.73 -3.95
C SER A 250 3.46 -47.78 -2.41
N TRP A 251 2.34 -47.43 -1.78
CA TRP A 251 2.22 -47.38 -0.31
C TRP A 251 2.13 -48.77 0.33
N MET A 252 1.51 -49.73 -0.36
CA MET A 252 1.22 -51.06 0.17
C MET A 252 2.24 -52.08 -0.36
N ALA A 253 2.65 -53.00 0.51
CA ALA A 253 3.42 -54.17 0.09
C ALA A 253 2.62 -54.99 -0.93
N SER A 254 3.31 -55.54 -1.94
CA SER A 254 2.70 -56.39 -2.99
C SER A 254 1.56 -55.72 -3.78
N SER A 255 1.64 -54.40 -3.99
CA SER A 255 0.70 -53.68 -4.88
C SER A 255 0.73 -54.24 -6.31
N PRO A 256 -0.43 -54.36 -7.00
CA PRO A 256 -0.48 -54.80 -8.39
C PRO A 256 0.04 -53.74 -9.38
N SER A 257 0.13 -52.47 -8.98
CA SER A 257 0.68 -51.39 -9.81
C SER A 257 1.17 -50.21 -8.97
N CYS A 258 1.96 -49.33 -9.58
CA CYS A 258 2.38 -48.07 -8.96
C CYS A 258 1.45 -46.92 -9.34
N THR A 259 1.01 -46.16 -8.35
CA THR A 259 0.15 -44.98 -8.51
C THR A 259 1.00 -43.76 -8.87
N SER A 260 0.59 -42.99 -9.88
CA SER A 260 1.25 -41.71 -10.21
C SER A 260 1.07 -40.70 -9.07
N CYS A 261 2.09 -39.86 -8.82
CA CYS A 261 1.94 -38.74 -7.89
C CYS A 261 0.77 -37.83 -8.30
N PRO A 262 -0.08 -37.39 -7.36
CA PRO A 262 -1.13 -36.41 -7.68
C PRO A 262 -0.52 -35.06 -8.07
N SER A 263 -1.31 -34.21 -8.74
CA SER A 263 -0.89 -32.84 -9.05
C SER A 263 -0.54 -32.04 -7.80
N GLY A 264 0.53 -31.25 -7.85
CA GLY A 264 1.10 -30.57 -6.69
C GLY A 264 2.06 -31.43 -5.86
N TRP A 265 2.23 -32.71 -6.21
CA TRP A 265 3.19 -33.63 -5.60
C TRP A 265 4.15 -34.17 -6.67
N TYR A 266 5.34 -34.61 -6.27
CA TYR A 266 6.36 -35.14 -7.18
C TYR A 266 7.11 -36.30 -6.54
N GLN A 267 7.83 -37.08 -7.34
CA GLN A 267 8.78 -38.06 -6.81
C GLN A 267 9.97 -38.22 -7.74
N ALA A 268 11.14 -37.73 -7.32
CA ALA A 268 12.35 -37.71 -8.12
C ALA A 268 13.05 -39.07 -8.21
N LEU A 269 12.84 -39.95 -7.23
CA LEU A 269 13.57 -41.22 -7.10
C LEU A 269 12.66 -42.43 -7.30
N PRO A 270 13.13 -43.50 -7.99
CA PRO A 270 12.37 -44.74 -8.13
C PRO A 270 12.32 -45.54 -6.83
N GLY A 271 11.30 -46.38 -6.67
CA GLY A 271 11.15 -47.29 -5.54
C GLY A 271 10.57 -46.66 -4.27
N MET A 272 9.86 -45.53 -4.38
CA MET A 272 9.40 -44.75 -3.23
C MET A 272 7.98 -45.10 -2.77
N VAL A 273 7.75 -44.98 -1.47
CA VAL A 273 6.49 -45.35 -0.79
C VAL A 273 5.44 -44.23 -0.80
N SER A 274 5.87 -43.00 -1.05
CA SER A 274 5.05 -41.79 -1.10
C SER A 274 5.65 -40.77 -2.08
N CYS A 275 4.87 -39.75 -2.42
CA CYS A 275 5.36 -38.57 -3.13
C CYS A 275 5.66 -37.44 -2.15
N ASP A 276 6.50 -36.50 -2.56
CA ASP A 276 6.82 -35.29 -1.83
C ASP A 276 5.94 -34.13 -2.33
N ILE A 277 5.53 -33.24 -1.43
CA ILE A 277 4.70 -32.08 -1.78
C ILE A 277 5.55 -30.98 -2.42
N CYS A 278 5.03 -30.33 -3.48
CA CYS A 278 5.72 -29.19 -4.06
C CYS A 278 5.65 -27.96 -3.14
N PRO A 279 6.78 -27.29 -2.88
CA PRO A 279 6.81 -26.09 -2.03
C PRO A 279 6.07 -24.91 -2.70
N PRO A 280 5.66 -23.90 -1.91
CA PRO A 280 5.14 -22.64 -2.43
C PRO A 280 6.06 -22.04 -3.51
N GLY A 281 5.46 -21.36 -4.49
CA GLY A 281 6.16 -20.90 -5.70
C GLY A 281 6.39 -21.99 -6.75
N SER A 282 5.95 -23.22 -6.53
CA SER A 282 6.08 -24.31 -7.52
C SER A 282 4.83 -25.18 -7.62
N PHE A 283 4.65 -25.85 -8.75
CA PHE A 283 3.53 -26.75 -9.03
C PHE A 283 4.01 -28.00 -9.76
N SER A 284 3.19 -29.04 -9.81
CA SER A 284 3.47 -30.22 -10.62
C SER A 284 2.20 -30.77 -11.26
N GLN A 285 2.36 -31.37 -12.44
CA GLN A 285 1.34 -32.19 -13.08
C GLN A 285 1.37 -33.62 -12.52
N PRO A 286 0.28 -34.40 -12.65
CA PRO A 286 0.25 -35.78 -12.19
C PRO A 286 1.38 -36.62 -12.78
N GLY A 287 2.07 -37.38 -11.95
CA GLY A 287 3.21 -38.21 -12.35
C GLY A 287 4.55 -37.48 -12.53
N SER A 288 4.68 -36.22 -12.08
CA SER A 288 5.94 -35.48 -12.24
C SER A 288 7.09 -36.00 -11.39
N THR A 289 8.30 -35.97 -11.95
CA THR A 289 9.56 -36.28 -11.24
C THR A 289 10.16 -35.06 -10.53
N SER A 290 9.63 -33.86 -10.76
CA SER A 290 10.13 -32.60 -10.16
C SER A 290 9.03 -31.53 -10.11
N CYS A 291 9.14 -30.58 -9.20
CA CYS A 291 8.30 -29.38 -9.20
C CYS A 291 8.77 -28.38 -10.26
N THR A 292 7.82 -27.76 -10.94
CA THR A 292 8.06 -26.66 -11.90
C THR A 292 7.82 -25.33 -11.17
N PRO A 293 8.78 -24.38 -11.17
CA PRO A 293 8.56 -23.07 -10.57
C PRO A 293 7.53 -22.27 -11.37
N CYS A 294 6.73 -21.43 -10.70
CA CYS A 294 5.81 -20.52 -11.36
C CYS A 294 6.55 -19.60 -12.33
N GLN A 295 5.95 -19.37 -13.50
CA GLN A 295 6.50 -18.46 -14.50
C GLN A 295 6.23 -16.99 -14.12
N PRO A 296 7.03 -16.04 -14.60
CA PRO A 296 6.70 -14.62 -14.51
C PRO A 296 5.26 -14.34 -14.99
N GLY A 297 4.53 -13.49 -14.28
CA GLY A 297 3.09 -13.29 -14.41
C GLY A 297 2.19 -14.21 -13.56
N SER A 298 2.73 -15.31 -13.00
CA SER A 298 1.99 -16.27 -12.16
C SER A 298 2.64 -16.51 -10.78
N TYR A 299 1.85 -16.90 -9.79
CA TYR A 299 2.30 -17.10 -8.40
C TYR A 299 1.68 -18.37 -7.79
N ASN A 300 2.28 -18.90 -6.73
CA ASN A 300 1.67 -19.95 -5.91
C ASN A 300 1.95 -19.69 -4.41
N PRO A 301 0.95 -19.31 -3.60
CA PRO A 301 1.13 -19.04 -2.18
C PRO A 301 1.19 -20.30 -1.29
N PHE A 302 0.76 -21.47 -1.79
CA PHE A 302 0.53 -22.67 -0.96
C PHE A 302 1.32 -23.89 -1.44
N ALA A 303 1.70 -24.76 -0.50
CA ALA A 303 2.28 -26.05 -0.86
C ALA A 303 1.22 -26.94 -1.54
N GLY A 304 1.60 -27.70 -2.55
CA GLY A 304 0.71 -28.70 -3.17
C GLY A 304 -0.31 -28.18 -4.20
N MET A 305 -0.20 -26.95 -4.71
CA MET A 305 -1.06 -26.50 -5.81
C MET A 305 -0.75 -27.20 -7.14
N SER A 306 -1.80 -27.45 -7.93
CA SER A 306 -1.75 -28.12 -9.24
C SER A 306 -1.39 -27.20 -10.41
N SER A 307 -1.44 -25.88 -10.21
CA SER A 307 -1.07 -24.84 -11.19
C SER A 307 -0.77 -23.52 -10.46
N CYS A 308 -0.06 -22.61 -11.14
CA CYS A 308 0.13 -21.24 -10.67
C CYS A 308 -0.89 -20.31 -11.35
N PRO A 309 -1.90 -19.75 -10.65
CA PRO A 309 -2.78 -18.74 -11.22
C PRO A 309 -2.01 -17.47 -11.63
N PRO A 310 -2.51 -16.71 -12.61
CA PRO A 310 -1.95 -15.41 -12.95
C PRO A 310 -2.19 -14.39 -11.83
N CYS A 311 -1.32 -13.40 -11.71
CA CYS A 311 -1.53 -12.26 -10.82
C CYS A 311 -2.83 -11.49 -11.16
N TRP A 312 -3.56 -11.06 -10.13
CA TRP A 312 -4.84 -10.36 -10.26
C TRP A 312 -4.72 -8.99 -10.94
N ALA A 313 -5.86 -8.40 -11.30
CA ALA A 313 -5.92 -7.06 -11.86
C ALA A 313 -5.11 -6.04 -11.02
N ASN A 314 -4.33 -5.21 -11.72
CA ASN A 314 -3.43 -4.21 -11.13
C ASN A 314 -2.29 -4.75 -10.22
N THR A 315 -2.02 -6.06 -10.23
CA THR A 315 -0.83 -6.65 -9.58
C THR A 315 0.17 -7.22 -10.59
N VAL A 316 1.43 -7.38 -10.15
CA VAL A 316 2.58 -7.98 -10.84
C VAL A 316 3.48 -8.70 -9.84
N ASN A 317 4.21 -9.68 -10.33
CA ASN A 317 5.45 -10.20 -9.77
C ASN A 317 6.66 -9.60 -10.51
N ASP A 318 7.88 -9.81 -10.01
CA ASP A 318 9.09 -9.39 -10.71
C ASP A 318 9.25 -10.21 -12.02
N PRO A 319 9.34 -9.57 -13.20
CA PRO A 319 9.48 -10.30 -14.47
C PRO A 319 10.77 -11.13 -14.57
N SER A 320 11.74 -10.88 -13.69
CA SER A 320 13.03 -11.57 -13.60
C SER A 320 12.98 -12.85 -12.77
N ILE A 321 12.01 -12.97 -11.86
CA ILE A 321 11.99 -13.98 -10.80
C ILE A 321 11.03 -15.13 -11.17
N ARG A 322 11.47 -16.36 -10.90
CA ARG A 322 10.65 -17.58 -11.05
C ARG A 322 10.27 -18.11 -9.68
N GLY A 323 9.05 -18.59 -9.58
CA GLY A 323 8.51 -19.21 -8.37
C GLY A 323 8.15 -18.24 -7.25
N GLU A 324 7.54 -17.10 -7.59
CA GLU A 324 7.01 -16.20 -6.58
C GLU A 324 5.79 -16.77 -5.85
N ILE A 325 5.69 -16.43 -4.57
CA ILE A 325 4.62 -16.84 -3.65
C ILE A 325 3.51 -15.79 -3.50
N THR A 326 3.76 -14.55 -3.94
CA THR A 326 2.85 -13.40 -3.76
C THR A 326 3.02 -12.42 -4.90
N CYS A 327 1.92 -11.89 -5.44
CA CYS A 327 1.97 -10.70 -6.29
C CYS A 327 2.14 -9.43 -5.45
N ALA A 328 2.44 -8.30 -6.09
CA ALA A 328 2.49 -6.95 -5.53
C ALA A 328 1.73 -5.95 -6.43
N CYS A 329 1.27 -4.81 -5.92
CA CYS A 329 0.60 -3.80 -6.76
C CYS A 329 1.55 -3.22 -7.83
N LYS A 330 1.04 -3.01 -9.05
CA LYS A 330 1.77 -2.37 -10.17
C LYS A 330 2.24 -0.95 -9.81
N PRO A 331 3.30 -0.43 -10.44
CA PRO A 331 3.62 0.99 -10.40
C PRO A 331 2.39 1.84 -10.74
N GLY A 332 2.17 2.91 -9.99
CA GLY A 332 0.95 3.72 -10.06
C GLY A 332 -0.24 3.18 -9.25
N PHE A 333 -0.07 2.08 -8.53
CA PHE A 333 -1.06 1.53 -7.59
C PHE A 333 -0.45 1.28 -6.20
N ILE A 334 -1.30 1.34 -5.17
CA ILE A 334 -0.93 1.16 -3.77
C ILE A 334 -1.79 0.09 -3.10
N ARG A 335 -1.19 -0.64 -2.16
CA ARG A 335 -1.85 -1.67 -1.36
C ARG A 335 -2.64 -1.04 -0.21
N ASP A 336 -3.95 -1.30 -0.15
CA ASP A 336 -4.74 -1.04 1.06
C ASP A 336 -4.45 -2.12 2.11
N THR A 337 -4.23 -1.69 3.35
CA THR A 337 -3.95 -2.53 4.51
C THR A 337 -5.13 -2.62 5.49
N ASN A 338 -6.25 -1.91 5.22
CA ASN A 338 -7.39 -1.86 6.12
C ASN A 338 -8.61 -2.64 5.57
N PRO A 339 -8.93 -3.85 6.06
CA PRO A 339 -9.96 -4.72 5.48
C PRO A 339 -11.41 -4.25 5.74
N LEU A 340 -11.62 -3.20 6.54
CA LEU A 340 -12.95 -2.80 7.05
C LEU A 340 -13.95 -2.31 6.00
N ALA A 341 -13.55 -2.23 4.71
CA ALA A 341 -14.46 -1.98 3.59
C ALA A 341 -14.93 -3.25 2.86
N ILE A 342 -14.38 -4.43 3.17
CA ILE A 342 -14.70 -5.72 2.51
C ILE A 342 -15.48 -6.64 3.46
N VAL A 343 -16.64 -6.16 3.91
CA VAL A 343 -17.68 -7.01 4.50
C VAL A 343 -18.79 -7.14 3.46
N ASN A 344 -19.04 -8.37 2.98
CA ASN A 344 -19.99 -8.79 1.94
C ASN A 344 -19.41 -9.16 0.56
N SER A 345 -18.33 -9.94 0.50
CA SER A 345 -18.07 -10.78 -0.70
C SER A 345 -17.41 -12.11 -0.34
N SER A 346 -17.82 -13.17 -1.02
CA SER A 346 -17.24 -14.53 -0.97
C SER A 346 -15.90 -14.62 -1.73
N ILE A 347 -15.13 -13.52 -1.75
CA ILE A 347 -13.88 -13.33 -2.50
C ILE A 347 -12.70 -13.16 -1.52
N ALA A 348 -12.97 -13.05 -0.22
CA ALA A 348 -11.96 -12.80 0.82
C ALA A 348 -10.90 -13.92 0.95
N ASP A 349 -11.23 -15.17 0.58
CA ASP A 349 -10.26 -16.28 0.53
C ASP A 349 -9.32 -16.21 -0.69
N GLU A 350 -9.65 -15.42 -1.72
CA GLU A 350 -8.89 -15.33 -2.97
C GLU A 350 -8.15 -14.00 -3.18
N GLN A 351 -8.41 -12.93 -2.41
CA GLN A 351 -7.67 -11.65 -2.54
C GLN A 351 -7.37 -10.99 -1.17
N PRO A 352 -6.13 -11.09 -0.65
CA PRO A 352 -5.81 -10.60 0.70
C PRO A 352 -5.66 -9.07 0.83
N TYR A 353 -5.76 -8.31 -0.26
CA TYR A 353 -5.72 -6.84 -0.27
C TYR A 353 -6.16 -6.26 -1.62
N LEU A 354 -6.57 -4.99 -1.63
CA LEU A 354 -6.97 -4.25 -2.83
C LEU A 354 -5.85 -3.31 -3.30
N CYS A 355 -5.60 -3.27 -4.62
CA CYS A 355 -4.71 -2.28 -5.24
C CYS A 355 -5.51 -1.05 -5.70
N LEU A 356 -5.42 0.03 -4.95
CA LEU A 356 -6.01 1.34 -5.27
C LEU A 356 -5.09 2.12 -6.22
N ARG A 357 -5.63 3.01 -7.04
CA ARG A 357 -4.80 3.96 -7.82
C ARG A 357 -4.00 4.84 -6.86
N CYS A 358 -2.77 5.20 -7.25
CA CYS A 358 -1.96 6.16 -6.53
C CYS A 358 -2.76 7.47 -6.33
N PRO A 359 -2.87 8.01 -5.10
CA PRO A 359 -3.51 9.29 -4.86
C PRO A 359 -2.75 10.40 -5.58
N GLU A 360 -3.49 11.42 -6.04
CA GLU A 360 -2.88 12.60 -6.65
C GLU A 360 -1.87 13.24 -5.67
N GLY A 361 -0.70 13.60 -6.17
CA GLY A 361 0.40 14.13 -5.36
C GLY A 361 1.28 13.09 -4.67
N GLY A 362 0.98 11.79 -4.78
CA GLY A 362 1.81 10.70 -4.25
C GLY A 362 2.80 10.15 -5.28
N SER A 363 3.99 9.75 -4.83
CA SER A 363 4.98 9.05 -5.67
C SER A 363 4.82 7.53 -5.55
N CYS A 364 4.11 6.92 -6.50
CA CYS A 364 3.91 5.46 -6.56
C CYS A 364 4.46 4.80 -7.84
N ASN A 365 5.17 5.54 -8.69
CA ASN A 365 5.57 5.08 -10.03
C ASN A 365 6.94 4.39 -10.08
N ILE A 366 7.71 4.41 -8.98
CA ILE A 366 9.12 4.01 -8.96
C ILE A 366 9.29 2.51 -8.63
N TYR A 367 8.44 1.97 -7.75
CA TYR A 367 8.53 0.60 -7.25
C TYR A 367 7.16 -0.08 -7.26
N SER A 368 7.12 -1.41 -7.37
CA SER A 368 5.92 -2.22 -7.13
C SER A 368 5.70 -2.48 -5.64
N GLY A 369 4.45 -2.68 -5.24
CA GLY A 369 4.10 -3.05 -3.85
C GLY A 369 4.08 -1.91 -2.83
N VAL A 370 4.01 -0.65 -3.27
CA VAL A 370 3.95 0.52 -2.38
C VAL A 370 2.71 0.47 -1.48
N THR A 371 2.88 0.78 -0.20
CA THR A 371 1.82 0.91 0.82
C THR A 371 1.61 2.38 1.20
N PHE A 372 0.43 2.73 1.72
CA PHE A 372 0.11 4.11 2.17
C PHE A 372 1.16 4.73 3.12
N GLU A 373 1.79 3.93 3.97
CA GLU A 373 2.85 4.38 4.90
C GLU A 373 4.12 4.84 4.17
N ASN A 374 4.40 4.24 3.00
CA ASN A 374 5.62 4.45 2.22
C ASN A 374 5.42 5.36 0.99
N VAL A 375 4.20 5.86 0.73
CA VAL A 375 3.99 6.86 -0.33
C VAL A 375 4.55 8.19 0.15
N VAL A 376 5.55 8.69 -0.56
CA VAL A 376 6.10 10.05 -0.35
C VAL A 376 5.38 11.06 -1.25
N PRO A 377 5.26 12.34 -0.83
CA PRO A 377 4.77 13.39 -1.72
C PRO A 377 5.71 13.59 -2.91
N VAL A 378 5.15 13.97 -4.06
CA VAL A 378 5.90 14.56 -5.19
C VAL A 378 6.16 16.05 -4.94
N SER A 379 6.91 16.72 -5.82
CA SER A 379 7.11 18.17 -5.70
C SER A 379 5.78 18.92 -5.69
N ASP A 380 5.71 19.99 -4.92
CA ASP A 380 4.54 20.85 -4.77
C ASP A 380 3.36 20.21 -4.02
N TYR A 381 3.54 19.03 -3.43
CA TYR A 381 2.54 18.38 -2.59
C TYR A 381 3.09 18.10 -1.18
N GLN A 382 2.19 18.03 -0.19
CA GLN A 382 2.51 17.64 1.19
C GLN A 382 1.47 16.62 1.70
N SER A 383 1.86 15.71 2.59
CA SER A 383 0.94 14.73 3.16
C SER A 383 -0.15 15.35 4.04
N GLU A 384 -1.32 14.72 4.03
CA GLU A 384 -2.51 15.13 4.78
C GLU A 384 -2.28 15.27 6.29
N ALA A 385 -2.91 16.29 6.89
CA ALA A 385 -2.80 16.61 8.30
C ALA A 385 -3.30 15.53 9.28
N SER A 386 -4.05 14.53 8.77
CA SER A 386 -4.62 13.40 9.52
C SER A 386 -3.56 12.42 10.06
N GLY A 387 -2.30 12.51 9.59
CA GLY A 387 -1.23 11.56 9.93
C GLY A 387 -1.36 10.20 9.25
N LEU A 388 -2.37 10.00 8.41
CA LEU A 388 -2.66 8.73 7.73
C LEU A 388 -2.00 8.60 6.36
N ASN A 389 -1.35 9.66 5.83
CA ASN A 389 -0.79 9.74 4.47
C ASN A 389 -1.74 9.28 3.34
N ARG A 390 -3.06 9.31 3.57
CA ARG A 390 -4.08 8.80 2.63
C ARG A 390 -4.37 9.76 1.47
N SER A 391 -4.01 11.02 1.61
CA SER A 391 -4.05 12.01 0.53
C SER A 391 -2.87 12.97 0.62
N PHE A 392 -2.61 13.67 -0.49
CA PHE A 392 -1.62 14.72 -0.59
C PHE A 392 -2.30 16.00 -1.06
N ILE A 393 -1.85 17.13 -0.51
CA ILE A 393 -2.44 18.45 -0.74
C ILE A 393 -1.42 19.27 -1.51
N ARG A 394 -1.82 19.85 -2.65
CA ARG A 394 -0.93 20.73 -3.40
C ARG A 394 -0.69 22.03 -2.62
N CYS A 395 0.57 22.38 -2.47
CA CYS A 395 1.03 23.63 -1.88
C CYS A 395 0.71 24.80 -2.79
N LYS A 396 0.46 25.97 -2.20
CA LYS A 396 -0.07 27.15 -2.93
C LYS A 396 1.01 27.91 -3.71
N MET A 397 2.28 27.63 -3.43
CA MET A 397 3.44 28.18 -4.13
C MET A 397 4.26 26.99 -4.65
N ASP A 398 4.58 27.01 -5.94
CA ASP A 398 5.38 25.99 -6.59
C ASP A 398 6.86 26.11 -6.15
N GLY A 399 7.58 24.98 -6.11
CA GLY A 399 8.96 24.84 -5.66
C GLY A 399 9.18 24.71 -4.15
N LEU A 400 8.15 24.91 -3.31
CA LEU A 400 8.32 25.00 -1.85
C LEU A 400 8.18 23.69 -1.08
N CYS A 401 7.24 22.85 -1.50
CA CYS A 401 7.03 21.53 -0.92
C CYS A 401 7.85 20.51 -1.71
N GLY A 402 8.87 19.95 -1.08
CA GLY A 402 9.83 19.06 -1.74
C GLY A 402 9.35 17.60 -1.80
N ALA A 403 9.72 16.91 -2.87
CA ALA A 403 9.49 15.48 -2.98
C ALA A 403 10.22 14.73 -1.84
N GLY A 404 9.50 13.90 -1.09
CA GLY A 404 10.07 13.16 0.04
C GLY A 404 10.28 13.94 1.34
N LEU A 405 9.85 15.20 1.46
CA LEU A 405 9.92 15.91 2.73
C LEU A 405 8.93 15.37 3.77
N ALA A 406 9.38 15.28 5.02
CA ALA A 406 8.50 15.06 6.15
C ALA A 406 7.57 16.27 6.38
N ARG A 407 6.38 16.01 6.93
CA ARG A 407 5.35 17.04 7.17
C ARG A 407 5.92 18.20 7.99
N GLY A 408 5.87 19.41 7.43
CA GLY A 408 6.29 20.66 8.07
C GLY A 408 7.69 21.14 7.66
N HIS A 409 8.44 20.33 6.92
CA HIS A 409 9.69 20.75 6.27
C HIS A 409 9.43 21.31 4.87
N CYS A 410 10.21 22.31 4.49
CA CYS A 410 10.05 23.10 3.26
C CYS A 410 11.42 23.26 2.59
N SER A 411 11.50 23.11 1.25
CA SER A 411 12.77 22.98 0.53
C SER A 411 13.17 24.24 -0.25
N LEU A 412 13.02 25.43 0.36
CA LEU A 412 13.69 26.63 -0.12
C LEU A 412 14.73 27.11 0.90
N THR A 413 15.99 26.91 0.54
CA THR A 413 17.14 27.49 1.21
C THR A 413 17.49 28.84 0.58
N ALA A 414 17.40 29.92 1.38
CA ALA A 414 18.13 31.15 1.11
C ALA A 414 19.38 31.13 2.00
N ASP A 415 20.56 31.36 1.42
CA ASP A 415 21.85 31.31 2.13
C ASP A 415 22.15 30.00 2.91
N GLY A 416 21.41 28.92 2.63
CA GLY A 416 21.57 27.61 3.28
C GLY A 416 20.65 27.33 4.49
N GLU A 417 19.74 28.26 4.84
CA GLU A 417 18.76 28.08 5.93
C GLU A 417 17.33 27.97 5.38
N ASP A 418 16.48 27.13 6.01
CA ASP A 418 15.07 27.03 5.62
C ASP A 418 14.32 28.33 5.96
N VAL A 419 13.72 28.98 4.97
CA VAL A 419 13.00 30.26 5.13
C VAL A 419 11.55 30.08 5.58
N TYR A 420 10.96 28.93 5.26
CA TYR A 420 9.54 28.61 5.44
C TYR A 420 9.34 27.43 6.38
N GLU A 421 8.25 27.45 7.14
CA GLU A 421 7.85 26.38 8.06
C GLU A 421 6.32 26.22 8.14
N GLY A 422 5.89 25.18 8.86
CA GLY A 422 4.47 24.90 9.12
C GLY A 422 3.75 24.15 8.00
N ASN A 423 2.42 24.04 8.10
CA ASN A 423 1.62 23.33 7.10
C ASN A 423 1.58 24.11 5.78
N LEU A 424 1.75 23.40 4.66
CA LEU A 424 1.82 23.93 3.28
C LEU A 424 2.87 25.03 3.07
N CYS A 425 3.94 25.03 3.88
CA CYS A 425 5.05 26.00 3.79
C CYS A 425 4.57 27.46 3.78
N SER A 426 3.58 27.77 4.62
CA SER A 426 2.86 29.03 4.61
C SER A 426 3.26 30.00 5.73
N SER A 427 4.06 29.56 6.70
CA SER A 427 4.60 30.41 7.78
C SER A 427 6.08 30.69 7.55
N CYS A 428 6.54 31.84 8.02
CA CYS A 428 7.94 32.24 7.94
C CYS A 428 8.67 31.77 9.20
N ARG A 429 9.87 31.21 9.03
CA ARG A 429 10.72 30.82 10.14
C ARG A 429 11.19 32.05 10.92
N GLY A 430 11.42 31.91 12.23
CA GLY A 430 11.94 32.99 13.09
C GLY A 430 13.14 33.73 12.48
N GLY A 431 13.03 35.05 12.36
CA GLY A 431 14.00 35.91 11.65
C GLY A 431 13.55 36.33 10.23
N TYR A 432 12.46 35.74 9.72
CA TYR A 432 11.80 36.13 8.49
C TYR A 432 10.36 36.57 8.78
N GLY A 433 9.88 37.60 8.09
CA GLY A 433 8.51 38.13 8.23
C GLY A 433 7.78 38.13 6.89
N ARG A 434 6.45 38.03 6.93
CA ARG A 434 5.63 37.99 5.70
C ARG A 434 5.64 39.32 4.94
N VAL A 435 5.80 39.24 3.62
CA VAL A 435 5.63 40.33 2.67
C VAL A 435 4.56 39.91 1.65
N GLY A 436 3.52 40.72 1.51
CA GLY A 436 2.34 40.31 0.73
C GLY A 436 1.54 39.22 1.45
N GLN A 437 1.02 38.22 0.70
CA GLN A 437 0.16 37.18 1.26
C GLN A 437 0.89 35.92 1.72
N TYR A 438 2.00 35.55 1.07
CA TYR A 438 2.67 34.26 1.26
C TYR A 438 4.20 34.30 1.12
N GLU A 439 4.81 35.40 0.68
CA GLU A 439 6.27 35.48 0.56
C GLU A 439 6.90 35.81 1.92
N CYS A 440 7.99 35.14 2.26
CA CYS A 440 8.77 35.39 3.46
C CYS A 440 10.06 36.15 3.12
N SER A 441 10.33 37.26 3.80
CA SER A 441 11.54 38.07 3.61
C SER A 441 12.31 38.23 4.92
N LYS A 442 13.63 38.39 4.83
CA LYS A 442 14.50 38.54 6.00
C LYS A 442 14.16 39.83 6.76
N CYS A 443 14.03 39.72 8.08
CA CYS A 443 13.73 40.87 8.93
C CYS A 443 14.78 41.99 8.78
N PRO A 444 14.37 43.28 8.66
CA PRO A 444 15.30 44.40 8.75
C PRO A 444 16.00 44.42 10.11
N GLY A 445 17.29 44.75 10.12
CA GLY A 445 18.08 44.83 11.35
C GLY A 445 17.51 45.86 12.35
N MET A 446 17.77 45.66 13.65
CA MET A 446 17.13 46.43 14.74
C MET A 446 17.13 47.96 14.53
N ALA A 447 18.21 48.55 14.00
CA ALA A 447 18.29 49.98 13.71
C ALA A 447 17.37 50.43 12.57
N GLN A 448 17.26 49.65 11.49
CA GLN A 448 16.32 49.91 10.40
C GLN A 448 14.87 49.74 10.87
N ASN A 449 14.60 48.71 11.67
CA ASN A 449 13.27 48.45 12.23
C ASN A 449 12.83 49.59 13.17
N MET A 450 13.73 50.07 14.05
CA MET A 450 13.47 51.23 14.91
C MET A 450 13.20 52.52 14.10
N LEU A 451 13.93 52.73 13.01
CA LEU A 451 13.69 53.85 12.09
C LEU A 451 12.31 53.71 11.42
N LEU A 452 11.97 52.55 10.86
CA LEU A 452 10.66 52.25 10.28
C LEU A 452 9.52 52.48 11.28
N LEU A 453 9.66 52.04 12.53
CA LEU A 453 8.69 52.24 13.60
C LEU A 453 8.54 53.72 13.99
N SER A 454 9.62 54.49 14.02
CA SER A 454 9.54 55.94 14.29
C SER A 454 8.86 56.70 13.15
N ILE A 455 9.10 56.32 11.88
CA ILE A 455 8.39 56.85 10.71
C ILE A 455 6.91 56.45 10.75
N ALA A 456 6.60 55.19 11.06
CA ALA A 456 5.25 54.68 11.23
C ALA A 456 4.45 55.49 12.27
N LEU A 457 5.03 55.66 13.47
CA LEU A 457 4.43 56.43 14.55
C LEU A 457 4.25 57.90 14.17
N LEU A 458 5.25 58.51 13.51
CA LEU A 458 5.16 59.87 12.98
C LEU A 458 4.04 59.99 11.93
N CYS A 459 3.91 59.04 11.01
CA CYS A 459 2.84 59.02 10.01
C CYS A 459 1.46 58.88 10.66
N ILE A 460 1.30 58.07 11.70
CA ILE A 460 0.04 57.95 12.47
C ILE A 460 -0.27 59.28 13.18
N ILE A 461 0.72 59.92 13.81
CA ILE A 461 0.55 61.23 14.47
C ILE A 461 0.19 62.31 13.45
N VAL A 462 0.87 62.36 12.30
CA VAL A 462 0.58 63.30 11.20
C VAL A 462 -0.79 63.03 10.61
N PHE A 463 -1.21 61.77 10.46
CA PHE A 463 -2.55 61.41 10.00
C PHE A 463 -3.62 61.87 10.99
N ILE A 464 -3.45 61.64 12.29
CA ILE A 464 -4.37 62.12 13.33
C ILE A 464 -4.40 63.65 13.37
N ALA A 465 -3.24 64.30 13.28
CA ALA A 465 -3.16 65.77 13.20
C ALA A 465 -3.86 66.29 11.93
N PHE A 466 -3.72 65.61 10.80
CA PHE A 466 -4.38 65.96 9.54
C PHE A 466 -5.90 65.74 9.61
N THR A 467 -6.38 64.62 10.16
CA THR A 467 -7.83 64.39 10.32
C THR A 467 -8.43 65.42 11.27
N VAL A 468 -7.78 65.72 12.40
CA VAL A 468 -8.22 66.78 13.33
C VAL A 468 -8.17 68.18 12.68
N VAL A 469 -7.09 68.57 12.00
CA VAL A 469 -7.00 69.90 11.37
C VAL A 469 -7.98 70.04 10.20
N SER A 470 -8.20 68.97 9.42
CA SER A 470 -9.17 68.98 8.32
C SER A 470 -10.61 68.99 8.82
N THR A 471 -10.96 68.28 9.89
CA THR A 471 -12.31 68.38 10.50
C THR A 471 -12.53 69.72 11.17
N MET A 472 -11.52 70.34 11.78
CA MET A 472 -11.63 71.70 12.32
C MET A 472 -11.89 72.74 11.22
N LYS A 473 -11.23 72.62 10.05
CA LYS A 473 -11.50 73.48 8.88
C LYS A 473 -12.85 73.13 8.21
N ALA A 474 -13.23 71.86 8.11
CA ALA A 474 -14.52 71.46 7.55
C ALA A 474 -15.70 71.91 8.44
N SER A 475 -15.50 71.91 9.76
CA SER A 475 -16.48 72.45 10.72
C SER A 475 -16.75 73.95 10.49
N SER A 476 -15.80 74.74 9.98
CA SER A 476 -16.08 76.15 9.67
C SER A 476 -16.75 76.38 8.31
N GLN A 477 -16.80 75.39 7.41
CA GLN A 477 -17.38 75.53 6.06
C GLN A 477 -18.22 74.30 5.63
N PRO A 478 -19.54 74.29 5.85
CA PRO A 478 -20.41 73.12 5.61
C PRO A 478 -20.67 72.76 4.12
N LYS A 479 -19.95 73.36 3.16
CA LYS A 479 -20.09 73.11 1.71
C LYS A 479 -18.76 72.70 1.02
N ALA A 480 -17.90 71.99 1.74
CA ALA A 480 -16.60 71.53 1.25
C ALA A 480 -16.71 70.40 0.18
N VAL A 481 -16.94 70.76 -1.08
CA VAL A 481 -17.00 69.77 -2.20
C VAL A 481 -15.72 68.91 -2.28
N HIS A 482 -14.56 69.48 -1.96
CA HIS A 482 -13.27 68.78 -1.99
C HIS A 482 -13.21 67.57 -1.04
N SER A 483 -13.84 67.61 0.14
CA SER A 483 -13.78 66.50 1.11
C SER A 483 -14.59 65.29 0.63
N ILE A 484 -15.70 65.54 -0.07
CA ILE A 484 -16.53 64.49 -0.67
C ILE A 484 -15.78 63.83 -1.85
N ILE A 485 -15.06 64.59 -2.67
CA ILE A 485 -14.21 64.04 -3.74
C ILE A 485 -13.10 63.15 -3.15
N ILE A 486 -12.39 63.60 -2.10
CA ILE A 486 -11.37 62.80 -1.41
C ILE A 486 -11.98 61.50 -0.87
N LYS A 487 -13.17 61.57 -0.27
CA LYS A 487 -13.91 60.42 0.25
C LYS A 487 -14.26 59.40 -0.86
N ILE A 488 -14.73 59.86 -2.03
CA ILE A 488 -14.98 58.99 -3.19
C ILE A 488 -13.68 58.32 -3.69
N VAL A 489 -12.60 59.09 -3.84
CA VAL A 489 -11.29 58.58 -4.28
C VAL A 489 -10.75 57.53 -3.30
N MET A 490 -10.76 57.80 -1.99
CA MET A 490 -10.37 56.83 -0.96
C MET A 490 -11.27 55.58 -0.97
N SER A 491 -12.57 55.76 -1.22
CA SER A 491 -13.53 54.66 -1.36
C SER A 491 -13.19 53.75 -2.54
N SER A 492 -12.79 54.32 -3.68
CA SER A 492 -12.36 53.59 -4.87
C SER A 492 -11.01 52.88 -4.67
N ILE A 493 -10.03 53.54 -4.04
CA ILE A 493 -8.73 52.92 -3.68
C ILE A 493 -8.97 51.70 -2.78
N GLN A 494 -9.80 51.82 -1.74
CA GLN A 494 -10.15 50.70 -0.86
C GLN A 494 -10.88 49.57 -1.60
N LEU A 495 -11.80 49.90 -2.52
CA LEU A 495 -12.59 48.92 -3.27
C LEU A 495 -11.73 48.16 -4.31
N ASN A 496 -10.83 48.86 -5.02
CA ASN A 496 -9.91 48.26 -5.97
C ASN A 496 -8.78 47.49 -5.29
N ALA A 497 -8.29 47.95 -4.13
CA ALA A 497 -7.30 47.21 -3.33
C ALA A 497 -7.80 45.80 -2.94
N LEU A 498 -9.11 45.65 -2.68
CA LEU A 498 -9.70 44.35 -2.41
C LEU A 498 -9.58 43.38 -3.60
N ALA A 499 -9.41 43.84 -4.85
CA ALA A 499 -9.19 42.97 -6.00
C ALA A 499 -7.91 42.11 -5.88
N LEU A 500 -6.90 42.54 -5.12
CA LEU A 500 -5.71 41.74 -4.80
C LEU A 500 -5.96 40.61 -3.79
N SER A 501 -7.10 40.61 -3.07
CA SER A 501 -7.48 39.49 -2.19
C SER A 501 -8.06 38.29 -2.96
N PHE A 502 -8.45 38.50 -4.22
CA PHE A 502 -8.89 37.46 -5.14
C PHE A 502 -7.67 36.91 -5.90
N ARG A 503 -7.64 35.60 -6.17
CA ARG A 503 -6.49 34.90 -6.77
C ARG A 503 -6.40 35.09 -8.30
N PHE A 504 -6.57 36.31 -8.79
CA PHE A 504 -6.33 36.64 -10.20
C PHE A 504 -4.82 36.64 -10.51
N GLN A 505 -4.41 36.14 -11.68
CA GLN A 505 -3.01 36.15 -12.09
C GLN A 505 -2.63 37.48 -12.74
N TRP A 506 -2.42 38.50 -11.90
CA TRP A 506 -2.05 39.84 -12.35
C TRP A 506 -0.63 39.87 -12.97
N PRO A 507 -0.44 40.44 -14.16
CA PRO A 507 0.90 40.72 -14.69
C PRO A 507 1.68 41.68 -13.78
N ASP A 508 3.00 41.49 -13.66
CA ASP A 508 3.89 42.23 -12.75
C ASP A 508 3.65 43.75 -12.70
N SER A 509 3.44 44.38 -13.86
CA SER A 509 3.20 45.82 -13.97
C SER A 509 1.89 46.25 -13.29
N VAL A 510 0.83 45.44 -13.45
CA VAL A 510 -0.47 45.65 -12.79
C VAL A 510 -0.34 45.36 -11.31
N GLN A 511 0.29 44.26 -10.93
CA GLN A 511 0.48 43.87 -9.54
C GLN A 511 1.24 44.95 -8.75
N LYS A 512 2.32 45.51 -9.31
CA LYS A 512 3.08 46.63 -8.70
C LYS A 512 2.20 47.88 -8.51
N THR A 513 1.36 48.22 -9.48
CA THR A 513 0.46 49.39 -9.40
C THR A 513 -0.65 49.18 -8.37
N MET A 514 -1.28 48.00 -8.36
CA MET A 514 -2.31 47.65 -7.38
C MET A 514 -1.72 47.49 -5.97
N ALA A 515 -0.48 47.04 -5.82
CA ALA A 515 0.19 46.96 -4.54
C ALA A 515 0.38 48.34 -3.89
N VAL A 516 0.58 49.40 -4.67
CA VAL A 516 0.57 50.78 -4.15
C VAL A 516 -0.83 51.17 -3.66
N GLN A 517 -1.89 50.83 -4.41
CA GLN A 517 -3.29 51.08 -3.97
C GLN A 517 -3.62 50.29 -2.69
N SER A 518 -3.18 49.04 -2.57
CA SER A 518 -3.35 48.21 -1.37
C SER A 518 -2.58 48.75 -0.18
N LYS A 519 -1.33 49.19 -0.33
CA LYS A 519 -0.58 49.86 0.75
C LYS A 519 -1.21 51.18 1.19
N ALA A 520 -1.89 51.89 0.30
CA ALA A 520 -2.64 53.11 0.64
C ALA A 520 -4.01 52.83 1.31
N ALA A 521 -4.60 51.66 1.07
CA ALA A 521 -5.83 51.21 1.73
C ALA A 521 -5.56 50.58 3.11
N ASP A 522 -4.50 49.78 3.22
CA ASP A 522 -4.14 48.98 4.39
C ASP A 522 -3.06 49.68 5.24
N VAL A 523 -3.54 50.55 6.13
CA VAL A 523 -2.72 51.30 7.08
C VAL A 523 -2.21 50.41 8.25
N GLY A 524 -2.64 49.14 8.33
CA GLY A 524 -2.40 48.30 9.52
C GLY A 524 -1.50 47.08 9.30
N GLN A 525 -1.55 46.39 8.15
CA GLN A 525 -0.75 45.18 7.93
C GLN A 525 0.67 45.47 7.40
N SER A 526 0.87 46.60 6.70
CA SER A 526 2.17 46.93 6.08
C SER A 526 3.10 47.78 6.94
N ILE A 527 2.59 48.42 8.01
CA ILE A 527 3.31 49.44 8.78
C ILE A 527 4.01 48.84 10.02
N LEU A 528 3.47 47.76 10.58
CA LEU A 528 4.13 46.92 11.57
C LEU A 528 3.94 45.44 11.19
N SER A 529 4.95 44.81 10.61
CA SER A 529 5.01 43.34 10.54
C SER A 529 5.26 42.81 11.95
N VAL A 530 4.18 42.46 12.65
CA VAL A 530 4.21 42.03 14.06
C VAL A 530 5.16 40.84 14.25
N ASP A 531 5.19 39.92 13.27
CA ASP A 531 6.14 38.81 13.11
C ASP A 531 7.61 39.21 13.38
N CYS A 532 7.99 40.40 12.96
CA CYS A 532 9.35 40.92 13.02
C CYS A 532 9.64 41.81 14.25
N PHE A 533 8.58 42.21 14.96
CA PHE A 533 8.68 43.03 16.17
C PHE A 533 8.60 42.20 17.46
N LEU A 534 7.80 41.13 17.45
CA LEU A 534 7.58 40.25 18.59
C LEU A 534 8.27 38.91 18.38
N GLY A 535 9.60 38.92 18.46
CA GLY A 535 10.40 37.70 18.39
C GLY A 535 10.06 36.70 19.50
N SER A 536 9.91 35.42 19.12
CA SER A 536 9.76 34.25 20.01
C SER A 536 8.79 34.44 21.19
N ILE A 537 7.54 34.84 20.88
CA ILE A 537 6.40 34.68 21.79
C ILE A 537 5.58 33.48 21.27
N ASP A 538 5.19 32.55 22.14
CA ASP A 538 4.44 31.32 21.80
C ASP A 538 2.98 31.56 21.33
N VAL A 539 2.64 32.78 20.91
CA VAL A 539 1.30 33.17 20.44
C VAL A 539 1.41 33.56 18.97
N SER A 540 0.52 33.04 18.11
CA SER A 540 0.58 33.38 16.68
C SER A 540 0.52 34.90 16.46
N PRO A 541 1.39 35.48 15.61
CA PRO A 541 1.40 36.92 15.33
C PRO A 541 0.04 37.44 14.84
N PHE A 542 -0.74 36.59 14.16
CA PHE A 542 -2.08 36.89 13.70
C PHE A 542 -3.06 37.23 14.84
N TYR A 543 -3.01 36.51 15.97
CA TYR A 543 -3.86 36.82 17.12
C TYR A 543 -3.46 38.14 17.78
N ILE A 544 -2.16 38.41 17.89
CA ILE A 544 -1.66 39.68 18.45
C ILE A 544 -2.06 40.87 17.56
N GLN A 545 -1.91 40.74 16.24
CA GLN A 545 -2.39 41.72 15.27
C GLN A 545 -3.91 41.96 15.44
N SER A 546 -4.69 40.90 15.60
CA SER A 546 -6.15 41.00 15.81
C SER A 546 -6.50 41.74 17.11
N ALA A 547 -5.77 41.51 18.20
CA ALA A 547 -5.93 42.26 19.44
C ALA A 547 -5.58 43.75 19.30
N LEU A 548 -4.55 44.11 18.53
CA LEU A 548 -4.21 45.51 18.23
C LEU A 548 -5.33 46.20 17.45
N PHE A 549 -5.91 45.53 16.43
CA PHE A 549 -7.06 46.07 15.69
C PHE A 549 -8.32 46.22 16.56
N MET A 550 -8.50 45.39 17.60
CA MET A 550 -9.59 45.56 18.58
C MET A 550 -9.45 46.85 19.41
N GLY A 551 -8.22 47.21 19.78
CA GLY A 551 -7.91 48.43 20.54
C GLY A 551 -7.84 49.71 19.69
N LEU A 552 -7.57 49.60 18.39
CA LEU A 552 -7.36 50.75 17.49
C LEU A 552 -8.51 51.77 17.47
N PRO A 553 -9.82 51.38 17.44
CA PRO A 553 -10.93 52.33 17.56
C PRO A 553 -10.93 53.13 18.86
N ILE A 554 -10.51 52.53 19.98
CA ILE A 554 -10.46 53.17 21.29
C ILE A 554 -9.33 54.22 21.30
N PHE A 555 -8.15 53.85 20.81
CA PHE A 555 -7.03 54.79 20.66
C PHE A 555 -7.39 55.98 19.75
N MET A 556 -8.04 55.71 18.61
CA MET A 556 -8.49 56.73 17.65
C MET A 556 -9.67 57.57 18.15
N ALA A 557 -10.42 57.11 19.15
CA ALA A 557 -11.39 57.94 19.87
C ALA A 557 -10.71 58.85 20.91
N ILE A 558 -9.65 58.39 21.58
CA ILE A 558 -8.92 59.19 22.58
C ILE A 558 -8.04 60.27 21.94
N ALA A 559 -7.35 59.95 20.83
CA ALA A 559 -6.36 60.85 20.24
C ALA A 559 -6.90 62.25 19.82
N PRO A 560 -8.13 62.39 19.26
CA PRO A 560 -8.73 63.70 19.01
C PRO A 560 -8.95 64.54 20.26
N LEU A 561 -9.22 63.95 21.44
CA LEU A 561 -9.31 64.71 22.70
C LEU A 561 -7.96 65.32 23.06
N LEU A 562 -6.89 64.52 22.94
CA LEU A 562 -5.51 64.93 23.22
C LEU A 562 -5.00 66.01 22.26
N ALA A 563 -5.55 66.10 21.04
CA ALA A 563 -5.21 67.15 20.07
C ALA A 563 -6.08 68.42 20.22
N ILE A 564 -7.41 68.25 20.30
CA ILE A 564 -8.36 69.38 20.29
C ILE A 564 -8.29 70.17 21.60
N VAL A 565 -8.19 69.51 22.76
CA VAL A 565 -8.23 70.21 24.06
C VAL A 565 -7.03 71.15 24.26
N PRO A 566 -5.76 70.73 24.05
CA PRO A 566 -4.62 71.65 24.17
C PRO A 566 -4.64 72.77 23.12
N TYR A 567 -5.05 72.48 21.88
CA TYR A 567 -5.16 73.49 20.83
C TYR A 567 -6.21 74.57 21.16
N GLN A 568 -7.37 74.17 21.69
CA GLN A 568 -8.42 75.09 22.11
C GLN A 568 -8.02 75.90 23.35
N ILE A 569 -7.23 75.31 24.27
CA ILE A 569 -6.57 76.04 25.37
C ILE A 569 -5.57 77.06 24.82
N TYR A 570 -4.75 76.69 23.83
CA TYR A 570 -3.81 77.60 23.17
C TYR A 570 -4.51 78.77 22.47
N ILE A 571 -5.62 78.54 21.75
CA ILE A 571 -6.42 79.62 21.17
C ILE A 571 -6.97 80.55 22.26
N ARG A 572 -7.49 80.00 23.36
CA ARG A 572 -8.00 80.78 24.48
C ARG A 572 -6.92 81.67 25.11
N ILE A 573 -5.69 81.15 25.26
CA ILE A 573 -4.55 81.91 25.79
C ILE A 573 -4.08 82.99 24.81
N SER A 574 -4.03 82.68 23.51
CA SER A 574 -3.48 83.58 22.49
C SER A 574 -4.46 84.65 21.98
N THR A 575 -5.78 84.40 22.02
CA THR A 575 -6.80 85.33 21.50
C THR A 575 -7.76 85.86 22.55
N GLY A 576 -7.73 85.36 23.79
CA GLY A 576 -8.65 85.75 24.87
C GLY A 576 -10.10 85.29 24.69
N VAL A 577 -10.44 84.63 23.58
CA VAL A 577 -11.81 84.21 23.25
C VAL A 577 -12.30 83.11 24.21
N ARG A 578 -13.54 83.23 24.68
CA ARG A 578 -14.13 82.29 25.64
C ARG A 578 -14.44 80.95 24.98
N LEU A 579 -14.00 79.87 25.64
CA LEU A 579 -14.13 78.51 25.15
C LEU A 579 -15.60 78.04 25.09
N SER A 580 -16.10 77.67 23.91
CA SER A 580 -17.43 77.07 23.76
C SER A 580 -17.35 75.54 23.83
N LEU A 581 -17.90 74.96 24.91
CA LEU A 581 -17.94 73.51 25.12
C LEU A 581 -18.74 72.78 24.03
N ASP A 582 -19.80 73.40 23.50
CA ASP A 582 -20.57 72.83 22.39
C ASP A 582 -19.71 72.75 21.11
N HIS A 583 -18.87 73.76 20.82
CA HIS A 583 -18.00 73.74 19.64
C HIS A 583 -16.92 72.66 19.73
N ILE A 584 -16.31 72.48 20.91
CA ILE A 584 -15.35 71.39 21.17
C ILE A 584 -16.01 70.03 21.02
N LYS A 585 -17.23 69.86 21.57
CA LYS A 585 -18.01 68.63 21.46
C LYS A 585 -18.33 68.29 20.00
N ASP A 586 -18.65 69.30 19.18
CA ASP A 586 -18.97 69.12 17.76
C ASP A 586 -17.74 68.69 16.95
N GLN A 587 -16.59 69.35 17.17
CA GLN A 587 -15.31 68.98 16.54
C GLN A 587 -14.85 67.58 16.94
N TYR A 588 -15.01 67.23 18.23
CA TYR A 588 -14.68 65.90 18.73
C TYR A 588 -15.52 64.80 18.08
N ILE A 589 -16.86 64.92 18.13
CA ILE A 589 -17.79 63.94 17.55
C ILE A 589 -17.51 63.74 16.05
N THR A 590 -17.33 64.83 15.30
CA THR A 590 -17.02 64.76 13.86
C THR A 590 -15.70 64.04 13.61
N SER A 591 -14.66 64.33 14.38
CA SER A 591 -13.33 63.72 14.23
C SER A 591 -13.33 62.23 14.55
N VAL A 592 -14.08 61.80 15.57
CA VAL A 592 -14.24 60.37 15.90
C VAL A 592 -14.98 59.63 14.78
N ILE A 593 -16.06 60.20 14.25
CA ILE A 593 -16.83 59.58 13.15
C ILE A 593 -15.96 59.40 11.90
N VAL A 594 -15.21 60.45 11.49
CA VAL A 594 -14.30 60.38 10.33
C VAL A 594 -13.25 59.29 10.53
N SER A 595 -12.54 59.29 11.67
CA SER A 595 -11.49 58.31 11.95
C SER A 595 -12.03 56.87 11.99
N LEU A 596 -13.19 56.64 12.61
CA LEU A 596 -13.82 55.32 12.65
C LEU A 596 -14.19 54.82 11.24
N PHE A 597 -14.81 55.66 10.40
CA PHE A 597 -15.24 55.25 9.07
C PHE A 597 -14.08 55.03 8.09
N VAL A 598 -12.94 55.72 8.26
CA VAL A 598 -11.74 55.49 7.44
C VAL A 598 -11.08 54.14 7.78
N ILE A 599 -11.03 53.77 9.07
CA ILE A 599 -10.35 52.56 9.56
C ILE A 599 -11.25 51.32 9.47
N HIS A 600 -12.57 51.49 9.53
CA HIS A 600 -13.57 50.42 9.52
C HIS A 600 -13.34 49.30 8.47
N PRO A 601 -13.01 49.58 7.19
CA PRO A 601 -12.76 48.50 6.20
C PRO A 601 -11.64 47.53 6.61
N ASN A 602 -10.57 48.02 7.23
CA ASN A 602 -9.44 47.19 7.68
C ASN A 602 -9.82 46.37 8.92
N ILE A 603 -10.61 46.94 9.84
CA ILE A 603 -11.18 46.21 10.97
C ILE A 603 -12.10 45.09 10.49
N VAL A 604 -12.98 45.36 9.53
CA VAL A 604 -13.85 44.34 8.93
C VAL A 604 -13.02 43.21 8.32
N GLN A 605 -12.01 43.53 7.52
CA GLN A 605 -11.18 42.51 6.88
C GLN A 605 -10.42 41.64 7.91
N GLN A 606 -9.82 42.25 8.94
CA GLN A 606 -9.15 41.51 10.02
C GLN A 606 -10.14 40.65 10.83
N THR A 607 -11.31 41.21 11.15
CA THR A 607 -12.39 40.50 11.87
C THR A 607 -12.85 39.28 11.10
N LEU A 608 -13.04 39.37 9.78
CA LEU A 608 -13.52 38.25 8.98
C LEU A 608 -12.42 37.20 8.75
N LYS A 609 -11.14 37.59 8.67
CA LYS A 609 -10.01 36.65 8.54
C LYS A 609 -9.97 35.60 9.67
N ILE A 610 -10.34 35.92 10.92
CA ILE A 610 -10.32 34.94 12.04
C ILE A 610 -11.36 33.81 11.90
N PHE A 611 -12.43 34.03 11.14
CA PHE A 611 -13.48 33.04 10.87
C PHE A 611 -13.23 32.24 9.58
N ASN A 612 -12.13 32.50 8.87
CA ASN A 612 -11.86 31.88 7.58
C ASN A 612 -11.11 30.55 7.71
N CYS A 613 -11.86 29.48 7.88
CA CYS A 613 -11.33 28.12 8.06
C CYS A 613 -11.45 27.31 6.77
N MET A 614 -10.37 26.63 6.37
CA MET A 614 -10.37 25.67 5.27
C MET A 614 -10.07 24.26 5.77
N SER A 615 -10.77 23.24 5.25
CA SER A 615 -10.44 21.83 5.50
C SER A 615 -9.18 21.46 4.73
N LEU A 616 -8.18 20.93 5.44
CA LEU A 616 -7.01 20.30 4.81
C LEU A 616 -7.18 18.78 4.70
N SER A 617 -8.05 18.17 5.52
CA SER A 617 -8.33 16.74 5.46
C SER A 617 -9.55 16.39 4.61
N SER A 618 -9.48 15.23 3.97
CA SER A 618 -10.61 14.46 3.44
C SER A 618 -11.57 13.99 4.54
N GLN A 619 -11.07 13.78 5.76
CA GLN A 619 -11.87 13.49 6.94
C GLN A 619 -12.54 14.76 7.50
N SER A 620 -13.78 14.62 7.96
CA SER A 620 -14.50 15.70 8.66
C SER A 620 -13.93 15.92 10.06
N GLY A 621 -13.11 16.96 10.25
CA GLY A 621 -12.63 17.37 11.58
C GLY A 621 -11.42 18.31 11.58
N TYR A 622 -10.50 18.19 10.61
CA TYR A 622 -9.29 19.00 10.57
C TYR A 622 -9.42 20.19 9.60
N SER A 623 -9.90 21.31 10.16
CA SER A 623 -9.90 22.61 9.50
C SER A 623 -8.81 23.51 10.08
N TYR A 624 -8.23 24.37 9.25
CA TYR A 624 -7.11 25.25 9.58
C TYR A 624 -7.43 26.69 9.15
N LEU A 625 -6.88 27.66 9.88
CA LEU A 625 -7.12 29.08 9.64
C LEU A 625 -6.40 29.53 8.36
N LEU A 626 -7.11 30.03 7.36
CA LEU A 626 -6.52 30.40 6.06
C LEU A 626 -5.52 31.56 6.17
N ALA A 627 -5.62 32.38 7.21
CA ALA A 627 -4.64 33.43 7.53
C ALA A 627 -3.35 32.88 8.17
N ASP A 628 -3.37 31.71 8.80
CA ASP A 628 -2.22 31.04 9.41
C ASP A 628 -2.50 29.53 9.54
N LEU A 629 -2.00 28.73 8.58
CA LEU A 629 -2.28 27.30 8.53
C LEU A 629 -1.54 26.49 9.61
N SER A 630 -0.73 27.12 10.47
CA SER A 630 -0.27 26.49 11.72
C SER A 630 -1.42 26.29 12.70
N GLN A 631 -2.43 27.16 12.66
CA GLN A 631 -3.54 27.21 13.60
C GLN A 631 -4.70 26.32 13.17
N GLN A 632 -5.01 25.29 13.97
CA GLN A 632 -6.21 24.47 13.76
C GLN A 632 -7.46 25.26 14.18
N CYS A 633 -8.41 25.40 13.26
CA CYS A 633 -9.70 26.03 13.53
C CYS A 633 -10.54 25.20 14.51
N TRP A 634 -11.32 25.89 15.34
CA TRP A 634 -12.17 25.31 16.39
C TRP A 634 -11.39 24.49 17.45
N SER A 635 -10.07 24.59 17.46
CA SER A 635 -9.23 24.16 18.58
C SER A 635 -9.57 24.94 19.86
N SER A 636 -9.09 24.43 21.00
CA SER A 636 -9.25 25.11 22.29
C SER A 636 -8.53 26.45 22.37
N GLU A 637 -7.55 26.70 21.51
CA GLU A 637 -6.88 28.00 21.38
C GLU A 637 -7.65 28.93 20.42
N HIS A 638 -7.93 28.50 19.19
CA HIS A 638 -8.66 29.30 18.20
C HIS A 638 -10.01 29.76 18.73
N SER A 639 -10.75 28.88 19.42
CA SER A 639 -12.05 29.21 20.01
C SER A 639 -11.97 30.30 21.08
N LYS A 640 -10.89 30.34 21.89
CA LYS A 640 -10.67 31.41 22.88
C LYS A 640 -10.47 32.76 22.18
N TRP A 641 -9.66 32.80 21.13
CA TRP A 641 -9.41 34.03 20.35
C TRP A 641 -10.66 34.49 19.59
N VAL A 642 -11.43 33.58 19.00
CA VAL A 642 -12.72 33.88 18.39
C VAL A 642 -13.69 34.52 19.40
N MET A 643 -13.77 33.99 20.63
CA MET A 643 -14.61 34.57 21.69
C MET A 643 -14.07 35.89 22.25
N ALA A 644 -12.75 36.02 22.41
CA ALA A 644 -12.13 37.18 23.06
C ALA A 644 -11.96 38.39 22.13
N THR A 645 -11.71 38.19 20.83
CA THR A 645 -11.46 39.27 19.87
C THR A 645 -12.41 39.23 18.68
N GLY A 646 -12.55 38.10 18.00
CA GLY A 646 -13.31 37.97 16.75
C GLY A 646 -14.78 38.37 16.88
N LEU A 647 -15.51 37.75 17.81
CA LEU A 647 -16.94 37.99 18.02
C LEU A 647 -17.24 39.39 18.60
N PRO A 648 -16.46 39.93 19.57
CA PRO A 648 -16.56 41.32 19.97
C PRO A 648 -16.34 42.31 18.82
N MET A 649 -15.32 42.13 17.97
CA MET A 649 -15.08 43.01 16.83
C MET A 649 -16.21 42.93 15.78
N LEU A 650 -16.76 41.73 15.55
CA LEU A 650 -17.89 41.52 14.64
C LEU A 650 -19.14 42.29 15.11
N ILE A 651 -19.49 42.16 16.38
CA ILE A 651 -20.68 42.82 16.96
C ILE A 651 -20.48 44.33 17.06
N LEU A 652 -19.37 44.78 17.66
CA LEU A 652 -19.16 46.20 17.97
C LEU A 652 -18.79 47.04 16.75
N TYR A 653 -17.95 46.51 15.85
CA TYR A 653 -17.37 47.31 14.77
C TYR A 653 -18.00 46.99 13.41
N VAL A 654 -18.08 45.72 13.01
CA VAL A 654 -18.62 45.34 11.68
C VAL A 654 -20.12 45.63 11.57
N ILE A 655 -20.89 45.28 12.60
CA ILE A 655 -22.35 45.52 12.64
C ILE A 655 -22.67 46.84 13.38
N GLY A 656 -22.04 47.06 14.55
CA GLY A 656 -22.36 48.18 15.43
C GLY A 656 -22.11 49.57 14.83
N ILE A 657 -21.03 49.78 14.05
CA ILE A 657 -20.73 51.10 13.47
C ILE A 657 -21.78 51.49 12.39
N PRO A 658 -22.05 50.67 11.35
CA PRO A 658 -23.12 51.00 10.39
C PRO A 658 -24.50 51.11 11.04
N PHE A 659 -24.83 50.22 11.98
CA PHE A 659 -26.15 50.21 12.63
C PHE A 659 -26.38 51.45 13.51
N SER A 660 -25.39 51.86 14.31
CA SER A 660 -25.46 53.07 15.13
C SER A 660 -25.55 54.33 14.28
N ALA A 661 -24.78 54.43 13.20
CA ALA A 661 -24.86 55.55 12.25
C ALA A 661 -26.25 55.64 11.59
N TYR A 662 -26.83 54.51 11.17
CA TYR A 662 -28.19 54.46 10.63
C TYR A 662 -29.25 54.90 11.66
N ILE A 663 -29.17 54.43 12.91
CA ILE A 663 -30.08 54.86 13.98
C ILE A 663 -29.96 56.37 14.24
N ILE A 664 -28.74 56.90 14.30
CA ILE A 664 -28.49 58.34 14.53
C ILE A 664 -29.10 59.17 13.40
N LEU A 665 -28.91 58.78 12.14
CA LEU A 665 -29.49 59.48 10.99
C LEU A 665 -31.02 59.39 10.98
N ARG A 666 -31.59 58.19 11.19
CA ARG A 666 -33.04 57.96 11.17
C ARG A 666 -33.77 58.68 12.31
N LYS A 667 -33.24 58.63 13.54
CA LYS A 667 -33.84 59.31 14.71
C LYS A 667 -33.88 60.83 14.53
N ASN A 668 -32.95 61.39 13.75
CA ASN A 668 -32.80 62.82 13.54
C ASN A 668 -33.20 63.28 12.13
N GLN A 669 -33.92 62.44 11.36
CA GLN A 669 -34.24 62.68 9.95
C GLN A 669 -34.86 64.06 9.69
N GLY A 670 -35.82 64.49 10.51
CA GLY A 670 -36.47 65.81 10.41
C GLY A 670 -35.59 67.01 10.80
N GLN A 671 -34.40 66.78 11.38
CA GLN A 671 -33.45 67.81 11.80
C GLN A 671 -32.14 67.79 11.01
N LEU A 672 -32.01 66.93 9.99
CA LEU A 672 -30.82 66.85 9.12
C LEU A 672 -30.45 68.19 8.47
N ASP A 673 -31.42 69.08 8.26
CA ASP A 673 -31.17 70.40 7.69
C ASP A 673 -30.57 71.43 8.68
N GLN A 674 -30.68 71.18 9.99
CA GLN A 674 -30.22 72.13 11.01
C GLN A 674 -28.69 72.23 11.01
N ILE A 675 -28.17 73.45 11.20
CA ILE A 675 -26.74 73.75 11.25
C ILE A 675 -26.02 72.79 12.24
N LYS A 676 -26.56 72.59 13.44
CA LYS A 676 -25.95 71.70 14.46
C LYS A 676 -25.81 70.24 14.00
N MET A 677 -26.74 69.73 13.19
CA MET A 677 -26.65 68.37 12.63
C MET A 677 -25.71 68.30 11.42
N LYS A 678 -25.76 69.29 10.52
CA LYS A 678 -24.79 69.39 9.40
C LYS A 678 -23.35 69.51 9.88
N MET A 679 -23.12 70.11 11.04
CA MET A 679 -21.80 70.22 11.66
C MET A 679 -21.33 68.86 12.21
N ARG A 680 -22.08 68.28 13.16
CA ARG A 680 -21.73 67.04 13.89
C ARG A 680 -21.67 65.79 13.02
N TYR A 681 -22.58 65.68 12.07
CA TYR A 681 -22.76 64.47 11.24
C TYR A 681 -22.47 64.75 9.76
N SER A 682 -21.76 65.84 9.47
CA SER A 682 -21.24 66.21 8.15
C SER A 682 -20.77 65.00 7.35
N PHE A 683 -19.83 64.22 7.88
CA PHE A 683 -19.28 63.06 7.17
C PHE A 683 -20.33 62.03 6.69
N LEU A 684 -21.43 61.86 7.42
CA LEU A 684 -22.47 60.85 7.15
C LEU A 684 -23.56 61.33 6.19
N SER A 685 -23.90 62.63 6.20
CA SER A 685 -25.05 63.17 5.44
C SER A 685 -24.72 64.30 4.46
N GLN A 686 -23.50 64.85 4.48
CA GLN A 686 -23.10 65.98 3.62
C GLN A 686 -22.96 65.57 2.16
N GLY A 687 -23.61 66.33 1.28
CA GLY A 687 -23.55 66.15 -0.17
C GLY A 687 -24.56 65.15 -0.74
N TYR A 688 -25.36 64.47 0.11
CA TYR A 688 -26.42 63.57 -0.31
C TYR A 688 -27.78 64.26 -0.37
N THR A 689 -28.64 63.86 -1.30
CA THR A 689 -30.02 64.35 -1.40
C THR A 689 -30.87 63.91 -0.20
N LYS A 690 -31.93 64.67 0.10
CA LYS A 690 -32.82 64.41 1.25
C LYS A 690 -33.48 63.03 1.23
N SER A 691 -33.74 62.47 0.06
CA SER A 691 -34.25 61.11 -0.14
C SER A 691 -33.19 60.03 0.13
N CYS A 692 -31.91 60.34 -0.11
CA CYS A 692 -30.79 59.42 -0.03
C CYS A 692 -29.86 59.72 1.17
N TYR A 693 -30.37 60.33 2.25
CA TYR A 693 -29.58 60.74 3.42
C TYR A 693 -28.80 59.60 4.12
N PHE A 694 -29.21 58.34 3.89
CA PHE A 694 -28.59 57.14 4.43
C PHE A 694 -27.57 56.49 3.46
N TRP A 695 -27.27 57.11 2.31
CA TRP A 695 -26.44 56.49 1.26
C TRP A 695 -25.03 56.11 1.72
N GLU A 696 -24.47 56.81 2.71
CA GLU A 696 -23.20 56.40 3.31
C GLU A 696 -23.23 54.98 3.91
N ILE A 697 -24.38 54.59 4.48
CA ILE A 697 -24.59 53.22 4.99
C ILE A 697 -24.55 52.21 3.85
N VAL A 698 -25.02 52.57 2.65
CA VAL A 698 -24.95 51.72 1.44
C VAL A 698 -23.50 51.62 0.94
N VAL A 699 -22.76 52.73 0.93
CA VAL A 699 -21.33 52.80 0.55
C VAL A 699 -20.45 51.98 1.51
N VAL A 700 -20.77 51.94 2.80
CA VAL A 700 -20.08 51.07 3.77
C VAL A 700 -20.56 49.62 3.67
N GLY A 701 -21.87 49.39 3.54
CA GLY A 701 -22.48 48.07 3.43
C GLY A 701 -21.93 47.27 2.24
N ARG A 702 -21.79 47.89 1.06
CA ARG A 702 -21.17 47.24 -0.12
C ARG A 702 -19.72 46.84 0.13
N LYS A 703 -18.94 47.62 0.91
CA LYS A 703 -17.56 47.25 1.30
C LYS A 703 -17.54 46.06 2.26
N VAL A 704 -18.42 46.04 3.26
CA VAL A 704 -18.54 44.91 4.20
C VAL A 704 -18.91 43.63 3.46
N LEU A 705 -19.89 43.69 2.55
CA LEU A 705 -20.29 42.56 1.72
C LEU A 705 -19.16 42.08 0.79
N LEU A 706 -18.40 42.99 0.17
CA LEU A 706 -17.27 42.61 -0.67
C LEU A 706 -16.13 41.97 0.15
N SER A 707 -15.82 42.49 1.33
CA SER A 707 -14.87 41.85 2.27
C SER A 707 -15.36 40.46 2.69
N ALA A 708 -16.66 40.29 2.97
CA ALA A 708 -17.24 38.99 3.28
C ALA A 708 -17.14 37.99 2.12
N ILE A 709 -17.42 38.44 0.88
CA ILE A 709 -17.22 37.64 -0.34
C ILE A 709 -15.75 37.24 -0.50
N SER A 710 -14.80 38.16 -0.29
CA SER A 710 -13.36 37.86 -0.40
C SER A 710 -12.89 36.81 0.61
N VAL A 711 -13.58 36.67 1.74
CA VAL A 711 -13.21 35.75 2.81
C VAL A 711 -13.97 34.42 2.67
N PHE A 712 -15.30 34.43 2.81
CA PHE A 712 -16.11 33.21 2.93
C PHE A 712 -16.27 32.43 1.62
N LEU A 713 -16.17 33.08 0.46
CA LEU A 713 -16.26 32.39 -0.85
C LEU A 713 -14.88 31.96 -1.39
N SER A 714 -13.82 32.03 -0.57
CA SER A 714 -12.44 31.73 -0.98
C SER A 714 -12.15 30.26 -1.34
N PHE A 715 -13.14 29.37 -1.19
CA PHE A 715 -13.10 27.96 -1.61
C PHE A 715 -13.18 27.77 -3.13
N SER A 716 -13.80 28.70 -3.87
CA SER A 716 -13.90 28.65 -5.33
C SER A 716 -13.75 30.04 -5.93
N VAL A 717 -12.60 30.30 -6.54
CA VAL A 717 -12.24 31.63 -7.07
C VAL A 717 -13.21 32.12 -8.17
N ILE A 718 -13.82 31.18 -8.90
CA ILE A 718 -14.85 31.45 -9.90
C ILE A 718 -16.11 32.01 -9.23
N ILE A 719 -16.65 31.31 -8.22
CA ILE A 719 -17.83 31.75 -7.46
C ILE A 719 -17.54 33.06 -6.73
N GLN A 720 -16.39 33.14 -6.06
CA GLN A 720 -15.90 34.33 -5.35
C GLN A 720 -15.89 35.58 -6.24
N SER A 721 -15.30 35.49 -7.44
CA SER A 721 -15.17 36.63 -8.36
C SER A 721 -16.50 36.99 -9.04
N LEU A 722 -17.32 36.02 -9.42
CA LEU A 722 -18.65 36.28 -10.02
C LEU A 722 -19.60 36.95 -9.02
N THR A 723 -19.62 36.51 -7.76
CA THR A 723 -20.45 37.14 -6.72
C THR A 723 -19.97 38.56 -6.39
N ALA A 724 -18.66 38.79 -6.35
CA ALA A 724 -18.07 40.12 -6.19
C ALA A 724 -18.46 41.06 -7.34
N LEU A 725 -18.34 40.58 -8.58
CA LEU A 725 -18.72 41.33 -9.78
C LEU A 725 -20.22 41.67 -9.79
N LEU A 726 -21.09 40.72 -9.44
CA LEU A 726 -22.53 40.94 -9.33
C LEU A 726 -22.86 42.05 -8.31
N LEU A 727 -22.20 42.05 -7.15
CA LEU A 727 -22.37 43.09 -6.14
C LEU A 727 -21.95 44.48 -6.65
N ILE A 728 -20.88 44.56 -7.45
CA ILE A 728 -20.41 45.81 -8.07
C ILE A 728 -21.41 46.29 -9.14
N ILE A 729 -21.94 45.39 -9.98
CA ILE A 729 -22.98 45.72 -10.98
C ILE A 729 -24.24 46.25 -10.28
N LEU A 730 -24.72 45.56 -9.23
CA LEU A 730 -25.86 46.02 -8.44
C LEU A 730 -25.61 47.38 -7.77
N SER A 731 -24.38 47.62 -7.28
CA SER A 731 -23.98 48.92 -6.71
C SER A 731 -23.99 50.04 -7.75
N LEU A 732 -23.50 49.77 -8.97
CA LEU A 732 -23.48 50.70 -10.09
C LEU A 732 -24.90 51.03 -10.57
N VAL A 733 -25.75 50.02 -10.75
CA VAL A 733 -27.17 50.19 -11.14
C VAL A 733 -27.92 50.99 -10.07
N SER A 734 -27.72 50.68 -8.78
CA SER A 734 -28.34 51.39 -7.68
C SER A 734 -27.94 52.88 -7.64
N HIS A 735 -26.65 53.18 -7.85
CA HIS A 735 -26.16 54.57 -7.95
C HIS A 735 -26.79 55.33 -9.12
N VAL A 736 -26.83 54.73 -10.31
CA VAL A 736 -27.43 55.34 -11.52
C VAL A 736 -28.95 55.52 -11.37
N TYR A 737 -29.64 54.63 -10.67
CA TYR A 737 -31.09 54.75 -10.44
C TYR A 737 -31.45 55.82 -9.41
N HIS A 738 -30.67 55.93 -8.32
CA HIS A 738 -31.02 56.79 -7.19
C HIS A 738 -30.45 58.21 -7.23
N HIS A 739 -29.40 58.49 -8.02
CA HIS A 739 -28.76 59.81 -8.09
C HIS A 739 -28.51 60.45 -6.71
N PRO A 740 -27.67 59.81 -5.87
CA PRO A 740 -27.63 60.08 -4.44
C PRO A 740 -27.01 61.43 -4.08
N PHE A 741 -26.12 62.02 -4.90
CA PHE A 741 -25.45 63.28 -4.56
C PHE A 741 -26.21 64.52 -5.05
N GLU A 742 -26.17 65.61 -4.27
CA GLU A 742 -26.80 66.89 -4.63
C GLU A 742 -26.13 67.59 -5.84
N ASN A 743 -24.90 67.21 -6.18
CA ASN A 743 -24.11 67.85 -7.25
C ASN A 743 -23.76 66.82 -8.33
N HIS A 744 -24.18 67.08 -9.57
CA HIS A 744 -23.89 66.25 -10.74
C HIS A 744 -22.40 65.92 -10.94
N LEU A 745 -21.48 66.80 -10.52
CA LEU A 745 -20.04 66.51 -10.56
C LEU A 745 -19.67 65.36 -9.62
N LEU A 746 -20.23 65.32 -8.40
CA LEU A 746 -19.96 64.26 -7.43
C LEU A 746 -20.59 62.93 -7.87
N ASP A 747 -21.83 63.00 -8.37
CA ASP A 747 -22.57 61.89 -8.93
C ASP A 747 -21.82 61.22 -10.10
N HIS A 748 -21.21 62.04 -10.97
CA HIS A 748 -20.38 61.58 -12.10
C HIS A 748 -19.04 60.98 -11.64
N ILE A 749 -18.37 61.56 -10.64
CA ILE A 749 -17.11 61.01 -10.11
C ILE A 749 -17.34 59.66 -9.42
N GLU A 750 -18.43 59.50 -8.66
CA GLU A 750 -18.77 58.18 -8.07
C GLU A 750 -19.18 57.15 -9.13
N PHE A 751 -19.89 57.56 -10.19
CA PHE A 751 -20.16 56.67 -11.33
C PHE A 751 -18.86 56.18 -11.98
N LEU A 752 -17.90 57.08 -12.25
CA LEU A 752 -16.58 56.71 -12.77
C LEU A 752 -15.78 55.84 -11.79
N SER A 753 -15.94 56.06 -10.47
CA SER A 753 -15.31 55.26 -9.41
C SER A 753 -15.79 53.80 -9.47
N LEU A 754 -17.11 53.59 -9.50
CA LEU A 754 -17.74 52.28 -9.57
C LEU A 754 -17.51 51.59 -10.92
N PHE A 755 -17.49 52.35 -12.02
CA PHE A 755 -17.20 51.81 -13.34
C PHE A 755 -15.73 51.38 -13.48
N ASN A 756 -14.78 52.13 -12.91
CA ASN A 756 -13.38 51.72 -12.82
C ASN A 756 -13.21 50.43 -12.00
N SER A 757 -13.96 50.27 -10.90
CA SER A 757 -13.99 49.02 -10.12
C SER A 757 -14.63 47.86 -10.90
N PHE A 758 -15.72 48.10 -11.65
CA PHE A 758 -16.30 47.10 -12.55
C PHE A 758 -15.29 46.62 -13.59
N ILE A 759 -14.60 47.53 -14.29
CA ILE A 759 -13.51 47.18 -15.23
C ILE A 759 -12.42 46.38 -14.53
N THR A 760 -12.04 46.77 -13.31
CA THR A 760 -10.99 46.10 -12.53
C THR A 760 -11.34 44.63 -12.25
N PHE A 761 -12.54 44.37 -11.74
CA PHE A 761 -13.01 43.01 -11.46
C PHE A 761 -13.27 42.19 -12.74
N MET A 762 -13.81 42.80 -13.79
CA MET A 762 -13.98 42.15 -15.10
C MET A 762 -12.64 41.72 -15.69
N CYS A 763 -11.63 42.59 -15.71
CA CYS A 763 -10.31 42.26 -16.26
C CYS A 763 -9.61 41.16 -15.47
N GLY A 764 -9.81 41.10 -14.15
CA GLY A 764 -9.33 40.01 -13.31
C GLY A 764 -9.84 38.64 -13.78
N GLN A 765 -11.12 38.53 -14.17
CA GLN A 765 -11.69 37.24 -14.62
C GLN A 765 -11.07 36.70 -15.92
N TYR A 766 -10.59 37.57 -16.82
CA TYR A 766 -9.88 37.14 -18.03
C TYR A 766 -8.45 36.63 -17.77
N LEU A 767 -7.92 36.84 -16.56
CA LEU A 767 -6.58 36.42 -16.12
C LEU A 767 -6.59 35.08 -15.36
N PHE A 768 -7.63 34.24 -15.53
CA PHE A 768 -7.68 32.90 -14.93
C PHE A 768 -7.17 31.78 -15.83
N ASN A 769 -7.10 31.97 -17.16
CA ASN A 769 -6.59 30.98 -18.10
C ASN A 769 -5.28 31.48 -18.73
N THR A 770 -4.20 30.75 -18.48
CA THR A 770 -2.80 31.16 -18.74
C THR A 770 -2.36 31.18 -20.19
N ASP A 771 -3.09 30.51 -21.07
CA ASP A 771 -2.51 30.02 -22.34
C ASP A 771 -2.41 31.09 -23.45
N VAL A 772 -2.81 32.33 -23.17
CA VAL A 772 -2.83 33.42 -24.16
C VAL A 772 -2.18 34.68 -23.60
N THR A 773 -0.87 34.83 -23.82
CA THR A 773 -0.10 36.03 -23.47
C THR A 773 -0.70 37.33 -24.04
N GLN A 774 -1.42 37.25 -25.15
CA GLN A 774 -2.12 38.40 -25.76
C GLN A 774 -3.29 38.93 -24.92
N THR A 775 -4.05 38.09 -24.20
CA THR A 775 -5.16 38.57 -23.37
C THR A 775 -4.64 39.38 -22.18
N ALA A 776 -3.55 38.93 -21.56
CA ALA A 776 -2.88 39.61 -20.45
C ALA A 776 -2.37 41.02 -20.81
N VAL A 777 -1.90 41.23 -22.04
CA VAL A 777 -1.50 42.56 -22.54
C VAL A 777 -2.72 43.47 -22.71
N VAL A 778 -3.80 42.97 -23.32
CA VAL A 778 -5.03 43.76 -23.56
C VAL A 778 -5.70 44.14 -22.24
N THR A 779 -5.84 43.21 -21.28
CA THR A 779 -6.41 43.52 -19.95
C THR A 779 -5.56 44.55 -19.20
N THR A 780 -4.22 44.45 -19.28
CA THR A 780 -3.30 45.43 -18.67
C THR A 780 -3.51 46.84 -19.24
N ILE A 781 -3.62 46.98 -20.57
CA ILE A 781 -3.86 48.29 -21.21
C ILE A 781 -5.20 48.87 -20.76
N VAL A 782 -6.27 48.07 -20.76
CA VAL A 782 -7.61 48.50 -20.34
C VAL A 782 -7.62 48.96 -18.87
N LEU A 783 -6.97 48.21 -17.98
CA LEU A 783 -6.82 48.56 -16.56
C LEU A 783 -6.09 49.89 -16.35
N VAL A 784 -4.95 50.08 -17.01
CA VAL A 784 -4.13 51.30 -16.89
C VAL A 784 -4.90 52.51 -17.41
N VAL A 785 -5.52 52.40 -18.60
CA VAL A 785 -6.31 53.48 -19.19
C VAL A 785 -7.51 53.85 -18.31
N SER A 786 -8.25 52.85 -17.80
CA SER A 786 -9.38 53.07 -16.88
C SER A 786 -8.97 53.82 -15.61
N ASN A 787 -7.87 53.39 -14.96
CA ASN A 787 -7.38 54.06 -13.76
C ASN A 787 -6.87 55.48 -14.06
N VAL A 788 -6.18 55.71 -15.17
CA VAL A 788 -5.72 57.05 -15.59
C VAL A 788 -6.91 57.99 -15.84
N ILE A 789 -7.98 57.53 -16.50
CA ILE A 789 -9.20 58.31 -16.72
C ILE A 789 -9.85 58.67 -15.39
N PHE A 790 -10.03 57.70 -14.48
CA PHE A 790 -10.68 57.95 -13.18
C PHE A 790 -9.85 58.89 -12.30
N TYR A 791 -8.59 58.57 -12.02
CA TYR A 791 -7.76 59.41 -11.15
C TYR A 791 -7.45 60.78 -11.76
N GLY A 792 -7.28 60.87 -13.08
CA GLY A 792 -7.07 62.14 -13.79
C GLY A 792 -8.31 63.06 -13.72
N THR A 793 -9.51 62.52 -13.91
CA THR A 793 -10.76 63.30 -13.78
C THR A 793 -11.04 63.69 -12.32
N ALA A 794 -10.83 62.78 -11.37
CA ALA A 794 -10.97 63.07 -9.95
C ALA A 794 -9.96 64.13 -9.45
N LEU A 795 -8.69 64.05 -9.89
CA LEU A 795 -7.67 65.06 -9.57
C LEU A 795 -8.01 66.43 -10.17
N LYS A 796 -8.46 66.47 -11.44
CA LYS A 796 -8.92 67.72 -12.08
C LYS A 796 -10.09 68.34 -11.32
N ALA A 797 -11.06 67.53 -10.90
CA ALA A 797 -12.20 67.98 -10.10
C ALA A 797 -11.77 68.49 -8.71
N LEU A 798 -10.84 67.78 -8.04
CA LEU A 798 -10.30 68.17 -6.74
C LEU A 798 -9.55 69.51 -6.81
N VAL A 799 -8.64 69.67 -7.77
CA VAL A 799 -7.89 70.93 -7.99
C VAL A 799 -8.85 72.08 -8.31
N SER A 800 -9.85 71.84 -9.18
CA SER A 800 -10.88 72.83 -9.49
C SER A 800 -11.68 73.25 -8.25
N ALA A 801 -12.10 72.30 -7.41
CA ALA A 801 -12.83 72.58 -6.17
C ALA A 801 -11.99 73.37 -5.15
N ILE A 802 -10.70 73.04 -5.00
CA ILE A 802 -9.77 73.77 -4.12
C ILE A 802 -9.53 75.19 -4.66
N PHE A 803 -9.32 75.35 -5.96
CA PHE A 803 -9.08 76.66 -6.58
C PHE A 803 -10.30 77.58 -6.49
N HIS A 804 -11.50 77.04 -6.69
CA HIS A 804 -12.75 77.78 -6.45
C HIS A 804 -12.87 78.24 -5.00
N GLN A 805 -12.58 77.36 -4.03
CA GLN A 805 -12.62 77.72 -2.60
C GLN A 805 -11.58 78.81 -2.23
N TYR A 806 -10.41 78.81 -2.87
CA TYR A 806 -9.40 79.86 -2.69
C TYR A 806 -9.84 81.19 -3.31
N ARG A 807 -10.42 81.15 -4.52
CA ARG A 807 -10.89 82.34 -5.26
C ARG A 807 -12.10 83.01 -4.58
N ASP A 808 -13.00 82.22 -4.01
CA ASP A 808 -14.16 82.73 -3.28
C ASP A 808 -13.80 83.13 -1.83
N GLY A 809 -12.56 82.82 -1.38
CA GLY A 809 -11.99 83.22 -0.09
C GLY A 809 -11.30 84.60 -0.07
N THR A 810 -11.04 85.22 -1.23
CA THR A 810 -10.60 86.63 -1.28
C THR A 810 -11.78 87.59 -1.11
N PRO A 811 -11.76 88.51 -0.12
CA PRO A 811 -12.88 89.41 0.12
C PRO A 811 -13.06 90.39 -1.04
N ARG A 812 -14.22 90.34 -1.70
CA ARG A 812 -14.70 91.48 -2.50
C ARG A 812 -14.94 92.64 -1.55
N LYS A 813 -14.24 93.76 -1.75
CA LYS A 813 -14.68 95.05 -1.23
C LYS A 813 -15.98 95.42 -1.97
N GLU A 814 -17.11 95.25 -1.31
CA GLU A 814 -18.31 96.00 -1.71
C GLU A 814 -18.08 97.47 -1.35
N ILE A 815 -18.35 98.34 -2.32
CA ILE A 815 -18.22 99.79 -2.19
C ILE A 815 -19.46 100.30 -1.47
N SER A 816 -19.27 101.27 -0.57
CA SER A 816 -20.33 101.88 0.21
C SER A 816 -21.13 102.93 -0.57
N ASP A 817 -22.31 103.23 0.00
CA ASP A 817 -23.05 104.50 -0.05
C ASP A 817 -24.24 104.67 -1.04
N GLU A 818 -25.29 105.29 -0.47
CA GLU A 818 -26.45 105.99 -1.09
C GLU A 818 -27.58 105.17 -1.79
N LEU A 819 -28.90 105.51 -1.70
CA LEU A 819 -29.67 106.45 -0.84
C LEU A 819 -31.22 106.24 -1.01
N ILE A 820 -32.01 106.27 0.09
CA ILE A 820 -33.41 106.81 0.25
C ILE A 820 -34.72 106.20 -0.38
N THR A 821 -35.73 106.05 0.51
CA THR A 821 -37.24 106.06 0.38
C THR A 821 -38.10 104.84 -0.09
N PRO A 822 -39.41 104.77 0.31
CA PRO A 822 -40.17 103.51 0.37
C PRO A 822 -41.37 103.33 -0.62
N VAL A 823 -41.64 102.06 -0.95
CA VAL A 823 -42.95 101.35 -1.16
C VAL A 823 -44.11 102.12 -1.83
N PRO A 824 -44.60 101.65 -3.01
CA PRO A 824 -45.85 100.86 -3.02
C PRO A 824 -45.87 99.63 -3.95
N ALA A 825 -46.94 98.82 -3.80
CA ALA A 825 -47.13 97.53 -4.48
C ALA A 825 -47.47 97.65 -5.98
N GLY A 826 -47.06 96.65 -6.78
CA GLY A 826 -47.38 96.55 -8.21
C GLY A 826 -47.06 95.17 -8.80
N LEU A 827 -48.05 94.54 -9.42
CA LEU A 827 -48.05 93.18 -9.95
C LEU A 827 -46.97 92.81 -11.00
N ASN A 828 -46.68 91.50 -11.04
CA ASN A 828 -46.39 90.62 -12.20
C ASN A 828 -44.99 89.98 -12.28
N GLN A 829 -44.97 88.66 -12.06
CA GLN A 829 -43.98 87.75 -12.67
C GLN A 829 -44.51 87.27 -14.03
N PRO A 830 -43.68 87.30 -15.08
CA PRO A 830 -43.77 86.35 -16.18
C PRO A 830 -42.61 85.34 -16.11
N ASP A 831 -42.98 84.07 -16.00
CA ASP A 831 -42.11 82.91 -16.18
C ASP A 831 -41.56 82.85 -17.63
N MET A 832 -40.28 82.53 -17.82
CA MET A 832 -39.69 82.27 -19.15
C MET A 832 -38.42 81.40 -19.08
N ASN A 833 -38.65 80.09 -19.10
CA ASN A 833 -37.70 79.10 -19.62
C ASN A 833 -37.19 79.49 -21.03
N LYS A 834 -36.03 80.15 -21.15
CA LYS A 834 -35.39 80.38 -22.48
C LYS A 834 -33.91 80.80 -22.48
N VAL A 835 -32.99 79.89 -22.10
CA VAL A 835 -31.66 79.83 -22.76
C VAL A 835 -31.26 78.36 -22.92
N ARG A 836 -31.41 77.83 -24.14
CA ARG A 836 -30.88 76.52 -24.54
C ARG A 836 -29.83 76.77 -25.60
N PHE A 837 -28.55 76.54 -25.29
CA PHE A 837 -27.52 76.51 -26.33
C PHE A 837 -27.69 75.25 -27.18
N THR A 838 -27.65 75.43 -28.49
CA THR A 838 -27.84 74.40 -29.50
C THR A 838 -26.56 73.61 -29.74
N MET A 839 -26.70 72.29 -29.88
CA MET A 839 -25.73 71.46 -30.58
C MET A 839 -26.52 70.59 -31.56
N GLY A 840 -26.41 70.87 -32.86
CA GLY A 840 -27.03 70.03 -33.90
C GLY A 840 -26.29 68.67 -33.93
N SER A 841 -26.96 67.52 -33.92
CA SER A 841 -28.05 67.02 -34.77
C SER A 841 -27.57 66.46 -36.12
N ILE A 842 -27.39 65.14 -36.15
CA ILE A 842 -27.84 64.18 -37.19
C ILE A 842 -28.29 62.95 -36.36
N THR A 843 -29.57 62.82 -35.98
CA THR A 843 -30.66 62.12 -36.72
C THR A 843 -30.29 60.66 -37.10
N SER A 844 -31.08 59.62 -36.83
CA SER A 844 -32.33 59.45 -36.06
C SER A 844 -32.46 57.96 -35.64
N LYS A 845 -33.55 57.35 -35.12
CA LYS A 845 -35.00 57.65 -35.05
C LYS A 845 -35.65 56.75 -33.97
N LEU A 846 -36.78 57.19 -33.39
CA LEU A 846 -37.82 56.42 -32.66
C LEU A 846 -37.47 55.81 -31.27
N ARG A 847 -38.37 55.80 -30.27
CA ARG A 847 -39.51 56.68 -29.91
C ARG A 847 -39.79 56.43 -28.41
N LYS A 848 -39.99 57.46 -27.58
CA LYS A 848 -40.36 57.27 -26.16
C LYS A 848 -41.79 56.74 -26.02
N PRO A 849 -42.11 55.97 -24.96
CA PRO A 849 -43.50 55.76 -24.53
C PRO A 849 -44.02 56.97 -23.75
N HIS A 850 -45.33 57.19 -23.77
CA HIS A 850 -46.05 58.06 -22.83
C HIS A 850 -47.34 57.33 -22.36
N PRO A 851 -47.71 57.43 -21.06
CA PRO A 851 -48.95 56.85 -20.52
C PRO A 851 -50.06 57.91 -20.37
N VAL A 852 -51.34 57.49 -20.29
CA VAL A 852 -52.45 58.13 -19.52
C VAL A 852 -53.57 57.08 -19.28
N LEU A 853 -54.39 57.29 -18.23
CA LEU A 853 -55.39 56.38 -17.66
C LEU A 853 -56.77 56.34 -18.36
N ALA A 854 -57.40 55.16 -18.27
CA ALA A 854 -58.79 54.80 -17.91
C ALA A 854 -60.03 55.71 -18.15
N SER A 855 -61.05 55.12 -18.80
CA SER A 855 -62.49 55.09 -18.40
C SER A 855 -63.21 53.97 -19.20
N ILE A 856 -63.81 52.94 -18.57
CA ILE A 856 -65.21 52.77 -18.08
C ILE A 856 -66.23 52.38 -19.19
N ASP A 857 -67.04 51.37 -18.86
CA ASP A 857 -67.97 50.59 -19.69
C ASP A 857 -69.09 51.32 -20.43
N PHE A 858 -69.62 50.68 -21.48
CA PHE A 858 -71.03 50.26 -21.59
C PHE A 858 -71.14 49.11 -22.62
N GLY A 859 -71.88 48.05 -22.32
CA GLY A 859 -72.02 46.88 -23.21
C GLY A 859 -73.37 46.80 -23.92
N ASN A 860 -73.48 45.95 -24.95
CA ASN A 860 -74.72 45.19 -25.18
C ASN A 860 -74.59 43.97 -26.13
N SER A 861 -75.27 42.89 -25.73
CA SER A 861 -76.05 41.93 -26.53
C SER A 861 -75.45 41.04 -27.64
N ASN A 862 -75.95 39.79 -27.63
CA ASN A 862 -76.01 38.73 -28.65
C ASN A 862 -74.79 37.78 -28.74
N GLN A 863 -74.83 36.51 -28.29
CA GLN A 863 -75.76 35.39 -28.54
C GLN A 863 -75.44 34.63 -29.84
N GLU A 864 -74.77 33.47 -29.70
CA GLU A 864 -75.20 32.22 -30.35
C GLU A 864 -74.50 31.01 -29.68
N ASP A 865 -75.24 29.90 -29.55
CA ASP A 865 -74.77 28.62 -29.01
C ASP A 865 -73.97 27.81 -30.05
N PHE A 866 -73.07 26.93 -29.61
CA PHE A 866 -73.32 25.48 -29.70
C PHE A 866 -72.26 24.66 -28.94
N THR A 867 -72.73 23.63 -28.25
CA THR A 867 -71.93 22.68 -27.47
C THR A 867 -71.50 21.48 -28.32
N THR A 868 -70.38 20.83 -27.97
CA THR A 868 -70.34 19.43 -27.47
C THR A 868 -68.92 18.81 -27.46
N THR A 869 -68.46 18.45 -26.27
CA THR A 869 -67.62 17.26 -25.99
C THR A 869 -68.57 16.06 -25.82
N PRO A 870 -68.18 14.75 -25.95
CA PRO A 870 -67.10 14.11 -25.16
C PRO A 870 -66.32 12.94 -25.83
N ASP A 871 -65.19 12.48 -25.26
CA ASP A 871 -65.15 11.25 -24.41
C ASP A 871 -63.77 10.86 -23.83
N ARG A 872 -63.83 10.03 -22.78
CA ARG A 872 -62.81 9.53 -21.83
C ARG A 872 -61.69 8.61 -22.38
N LYS A 873 -60.53 8.64 -21.69
CA LYS A 873 -59.77 7.53 -21.01
C LYS A 873 -58.28 7.92 -20.90
N SER A 874 -57.61 7.98 -19.74
CA SER A 874 -57.26 6.98 -18.70
C SER A 874 -56.02 6.12 -18.99
N ASP A 875 -55.01 6.29 -18.12
CA ASP A 875 -54.01 5.33 -17.63
C ASP A 875 -52.62 5.10 -18.29
N SER A 876 -51.66 4.92 -17.38
CA SER A 876 -50.41 4.14 -17.38
C SER A 876 -49.17 4.59 -18.17
N ASP A 877 -48.10 4.81 -17.39
CA ASP A 877 -46.73 4.29 -17.50
C ASP A 877 -45.96 4.32 -18.83
N TYR A 878 -44.84 5.06 -18.83
CA TYR A 878 -43.49 4.51 -19.05
C TYR A 878 -42.39 5.44 -18.50
#